data_AF-A0A0Q1A9M9-F1
#
_entry.id   AF-A0A0Q1A9M9-F1
#
_cell.length_a   1.000
_cell.length_b   1.000
_cell.length_c   1.000
_cell.angle_alpha   90.00
_cell.angle_beta   90.00
_cell.angle_gamma   90.00
#
_symmetry.space_group_name_H-M   'P 1'
#
loop_
_entity.id
_entity.type
_entity.pdbx_description
1 polymer ?
#
loop_
_entity_poly.entity_id
_entity_poly.type
_entity_poly.pdbx_seq_one_letter_code
_entity_poly.pdbx_strand_id
1 'polypeptide(L)'
;MVYIFLGFLLTLSASPVNPGYSPVTSVDNYTNGWQTYYPGYDSLNFEFIGNWPFGSCKGISGDSSRNLTFCGSGGAVVILDITDPLNLQKISDIRTRGYINDLFYDQNNQILYLAAREEGLAIWDVSDSVNPSFLGSCNTPDQAEGVYVWGNYAYVADSYGGLKIVNISVPSNPVVIGSCYTPDYAWEVVVVDSYAYVADDASGLRIIKVSDPGNPQEVGYYNTTGKSYGVSVRGSYAFIADGYSGLAVVNISDPSNPQFVKYGDTPGSACNIEDQGNYVYIADHSSGLKVFNISNPANPYLHGSLDTPGFALKIKVIGNSAYIADDQGGFRLIDITNSHLPQEVSYYSVPGFLYKIVISDSFAYCPCADGFRVLDISFPYELEETGFINTPGSGRKVFVDNNYAYLASGDSGLRIIDISNPQNLFEVGSYIPPQYTYDVKVSGNYAYLAAGWDYGLRIIDITNPQNPVEVGNCPIFDYCSRNVSLSGDYAYVGTDSAGLFVIDITDPHSPFEEGHYYTYKSIHQSMIKGNYIYLAMRGLEILDISDPSNPFLIGSWEPPYYCISLDLQVIDDLVFLCLAGAGLRMIDVSDPSNPTEVDSFFPQGTSTNYLCLDSNYFYITGSGGLQVYKVTVTGVEEAPPINTIGSTITVNRSVFSLSGNHALLTWSNLPGQGKIEIFSVIGTRIEEIDFNNQEGSLSWDISRSIFSSGLYFYRVSNPGGNLLVRGKFQVVD
;
A
#
# COMPACT_ATOMS: atom_id res chain seq x y z
N MET A 1 29.80 -10.51 -27.52
CA MET A 1 31.16 -10.02 -27.24
C MET A 1 31.12 -9.29 -25.91
N VAL A 2 32.07 -9.64 -25.04
CA VAL A 2 32.19 -9.25 -23.62
C VAL A 2 32.33 -7.73 -23.46
N TYR A 3 31.57 -7.12 -22.53
CA TYR A 3 31.85 -5.78 -22.01
C TYR A 3 32.30 -5.88 -20.55
N ILE A 4 33.44 -5.24 -20.28
CA ILE A 4 34.23 -5.28 -19.06
C ILE A 4 33.83 -4.10 -18.16
N PHE A 5 33.57 -4.39 -16.88
CA PHE A 5 33.47 -3.43 -15.78
C PHE A 5 34.87 -2.88 -15.43
N LEU A 6 34.99 -1.57 -15.22
CA LEU A 6 36.15 -0.94 -14.59
C LEU A 6 35.68 -0.13 -13.37
N GLY A 7 36.08 -0.59 -12.19
CA GLY A 7 35.93 0.14 -10.93
C GLY A 7 37.00 1.21 -10.74
N PHE A 8 36.72 2.18 -9.87
CA PHE A 8 37.70 3.13 -9.37
C PHE A 8 37.67 3.17 -7.84
N LEU A 9 38.86 3.01 -7.26
CA LEU A 9 39.18 3.15 -5.84
C LEU A 9 39.69 4.58 -5.54
N LEU A 10 39.45 4.99 -4.30
CA LEU A 10 39.83 6.23 -3.62
C LEU A 10 41.28 6.70 -3.78
N THR A 11 41.47 8.02 -3.78
CA THR A 11 42.65 8.69 -3.20
C THR A 11 42.27 9.89 -2.35
N LEU A 12 42.65 9.85 -1.08
CA LEU A 12 42.65 10.94 -0.10
C LEU A 12 43.78 11.95 -0.39
N SER A 13 43.52 13.24 -0.23
CA SER A 13 44.54 14.24 0.13
C SER A 13 43.94 15.33 1.01
N ALA A 14 44.58 15.56 2.15
CA ALA A 14 44.21 16.49 3.21
C ALA A 14 44.84 17.89 3.05
N SER A 15 44.20 18.91 3.66
CA SER A 15 44.76 20.05 4.43
C SER A 15 43.78 21.25 4.45
N PRO A 16 43.91 22.26 5.34
CA PRO A 16 44.16 22.20 6.78
C PRO A 16 43.21 23.13 7.60
N VAL A 17 43.34 22.99 8.92
CA VAL A 17 42.60 23.60 10.04
C VAL A 17 42.74 25.13 10.17
N ASN A 18 41.67 25.81 10.60
CA ASN A 18 41.73 26.92 11.57
C ASN A 18 40.35 27.20 12.22
N PRO A 19 40.28 27.89 13.39
CA PRO A 19 39.81 27.24 14.61
C PRO A 19 38.64 27.97 15.31
N GLY A 20 37.99 27.23 16.20
CA GLY A 20 37.31 27.81 17.36
C GLY A 20 35.79 27.71 17.30
N TYR A 21 35.25 26.65 17.89
CA TYR A 21 34.14 26.70 18.84
C TYR A 21 34.20 25.42 19.69
N SER A 22 34.16 25.57 21.01
CA SER A 22 34.05 24.49 22.00
C SER A 22 32.58 24.41 22.46
N PRO A 23 32.15 23.31 23.08
CA PRO A 23 31.26 22.32 22.50
C PRO A 23 29.80 22.55 22.92
N VAL A 24 28.86 22.35 22.00
CA VAL A 24 27.46 22.13 22.34
C VAL A 24 27.04 20.81 21.71
N THR A 25 26.52 19.94 22.55
CA THR A 25 26.00 18.61 22.27
C THR A 25 24.88 18.64 21.23
N SER A 26 25.14 18.16 20.02
CA SER A 26 24.12 17.58 19.13
C SER A 26 24.80 16.61 18.18
N VAL A 27 24.45 15.33 18.30
CA VAL A 27 24.81 14.29 17.32
C VAL A 27 23.82 14.45 16.17
N ASP A 28 24.19 15.21 15.15
CA ASP A 28 23.58 15.13 13.83
C ASP A 28 24.23 13.95 13.10
N ASN A 29 23.59 12.78 13.19
CA ASN A 29 23.82 11.70 12.24
C ASN A 29 22.70 11.75 11.22
N TYR A 30 23.09 11.75 9.93
CA TYR A 30 22.22 11.51 8.79
C TYR A 30 21.43 10.22 9.01
N THR A 31 20.20 10.34 9.49
CA THR A 31 19.22 9.28 9.51
C THR A 31 18.30 9.49 8.31
N ASN A 32 18.33 8.57 7.36
CA ASN A 32 17.18 8.30 6.50
C ASN A 32 16.10 7.66 7.39
N GLY A 33 15.49 8.48 8.23
CA GLY A 33 14.44 8.11 9.15
C GLY A 33 13.10 8.12 8.42
N TRP A 34 12.62 6.94 8.05
CA TRP A 34 11.18 6.68 8.05
C TRP A 34 10.72 6.56 9.52
N GLN A 35 10.86 7.65 10.27
CA GLN A 35 10.31 7.79 11.61
C GLN A 35 9.68 9.18 11.68
N THR A 36 8.36 9.21 11.79
CA THR A 36 7.71 9.89 12.92
C THR A 36 6.26 9.43 13.02
N TYR A 37 6.02 8.64 14.06
CA TYR A 37 4.78 8.51 14.82
C TYR A 37 3.90 9.77 14.77
N TYR A 38 2.68 9.64 14.23
CA TYR A 38 1.58 10.57 14.48
C TYR A 38 0.58 9.92 15.42
N PRO A 39 0.52 10.33 16.70
CA PRO A 39 -0.60 9.98 17.55
C PRO A 39 -1.84 10.76 17.05
N GLY A 40 -2.86 10.03 16.61
CA GLY A 40 -4.26 10.44 16.65
C GLY A 40 -4.60 11.84 16.13
N TYR A 41 -4.63 12.00 14.81
CA TYR A 41 -5.58 12.91 14.18
C TYR A 41 -6.37 12.11 13.15
N ASP A 42 -7.44 11.47 13.62
CA ASP A 42 -8.52 11.01 12.76
C ASP A 42 -9.62 12.08 12.86
N SER A 43 -9.48 13.17 12.11
CA SER A 43 -10.46 14.27 12.09
C SER A 43 -11.49 14.14 10.97
N LEU A 44 -11.29 13.19 10.04
CA LEU A 44 -12.18 12.96 8.89
C LEU A 44 -13.33 11.99 9.17
N ASN A 45 -13.40 11.37 10.35
CA ASN A 45 -14.35 10.31 10.68
C ASN A 45 -14.39 9.23 9.59
N PHE A 46 -13.21 8.69 9.27
CA PHE A 46 -13.10 7.53 8.42
C PHE A 46 -13.54 6.28 9.21
N GLU A 47 -14.59 5.64 8.75
CA GLU A 47 -14.99 4.33 9.24
C GLU A 47 -14.33 3.27 8.36
N PHE A 48 -13.43 2.47 8.94
CA PHE A 48 -12.86 1.31 8.25
C PHE A 48 -13.96 0.27 7.98
N ILE A 49 -14.16 -0.07 6.71
CA ILE A 49 -15.18 -1.02 6.27
C ILE A 49 -14.59 -2.42 6.13
N GLY A 50 -13.42 -2.52 5.50
CA GLY A 50 -12.79 -3.81 5.28
C GLY A 50 -11.47 -3.73 4.52
N ASN A 51 -10.74 -4.83 4.55
CA ASN A 51 -9.53 -5.06 3.77
C ASN A 51 -9.74 -6.31 2.89
N TRP A 52 -9.52 -6.17 1.59
CA TRP A 52 -9.49 -7.28 0.64
C TRP A 52 -8.03 -7.56 0.30
N PRO A 53 -7.49 -8.70 0.75
CA PRO A 53 -6.07 -8.98 0.71
C PRO A 53 -5.62 -9.32 -0.71
N PHE A 54 -4.81 -8.43 -1.27
CA PHE A 54 -4.11 -8.61 -2.52
C PHE A 54 -2.62 -8.35 -2.23
N GLY A 55 -1.74 -9.25 -2.62
CA GLY A 55 -0.32 -9.11 -2.30
C GLY A 55 0.42 -10.44 -2.25
N SER A 56 1.68 -10.38 -1.87
CA SER A 56 2.54 -11.57 -1.90
C SER A 56 2.41 -12.45 -0.66
N CYS A 57 2.62 -13.77 -0.82
CA CYS A 57 2.70 -14.69 0.32
C CYS A 57 4.09 -14.55 0.96
N LYS A 58 4.13 -14.14 2.24
CA LYS A 58 5.38 -13.97 3.03
C LYS A 58 5.38 -14.72 4.35
N GLY A 59 4.24 -14.83 5.02
CA GLY A 59 4.12 -15.55 6.28
C GLY A 59 3.71 -17.01 6.04
N ILE A 60 4.29 -17.95 6.79
CA ILE A 60 3.86 -19.36 6.73
C ILE A 60 3.95 -20.05 8.09
N SER A 61 2.91 -20.80 8.45
CA SER A 61 2.91 -21.69 9.61
C SER A 61 1.94 -22.86 9.39
N GLY A 62 1.92 -23.86 10.26
CA GLY A 62 1.05 -25.01 10.05
C GLY A 62 0.65 -25.77 11.32
N ASP A 63 -0.51 -26.41 11.24
CA ASP A 63 -1.05 -27.31 12.25
C ASP A 63 -1.03 -28.76 11.73
N SER A 64 -0.03 -29.50 12.19
CA SER A 64 0.15 -30.91 11.85
C SER A 64 -0.98 -31.82 12.35
N SER A 65 -1.70 -31.43 13.40
CA SER A 65 -2.73 -32.27 14.02
C SER A 65 -4.09 -32.17 13.34
N ARG A 66 -4.38 -31.02 12.74
CA ARG A 66 -5.63 -30.76 11.99
C ARG A 66 -5.44 -30.74 10.48
N ASN A 67 -4.22 -30.99 9.98
CA ASN A 67 -3.86 -30.85 8.57
C ASN A 67 -4.24 -29.47 8.03
N LEU A 68 -3.83 -28.42 8.74
CA LEU A 68 -4.04 -27.03 8.30
C LEU A 68 -2.71 -26.35 8.02
N THR A 69 -2.71 -25.42 7.08
CA THR A 69 -1.63 -24.46 6.90
C THR A 69 -2.17 -23.04 6.85
N PHE A 70 -1.35 -22.09 7.27
CA PHE A 70 -1.66 -20.67 7.34
C PHE A 70 -0.67 -19.92 6.43
N CYS A 71 -1.12 -19.37 5.29
CA CYS A 71 -0.29 -18.51 4.42
C CYS A 71 -0.69 -17.05 4.59
N GLY A 72 0.23 -16.23 5.04
CA GLY A 72 0.09 -14.78 5.13
C GLY A 72 0.32 -14.15 3.76
N SER A 73 -0.70 -13.51 3.19
CA SER A 73 -0.69 -12.88 1.87
C SER A 73 -1.30 -11.49 1.92
N GLY A 74 -0.51 -10.46 1.58
CA GLY A 74 -0.96 -9.08 1.76
C GLY A 74 -1.38 -8.82 3.21
N GLY A 75 -2.55 -8.21 3.41
CA GLY A 75 -3.16 -8.04 4.73
C GLY A 75 -4.12 -9.15 5.16
N ALA A 76 -3.82 -10.41 4.84
CA ALA A 76 -4.59 -11.54 5.34
C ALA A 76 -3.77 -12.80 5.59
N VAL A 77 -4.37 -13.73 6.33
CA VAL A 77 -3.93 -15.12 6.43
C VAL A 77 -4.97 -16.03 5.80
N VAL A 78 -4.60 -16.74 4.76
CA VAL A 78 -5.43 -17.78 4.15
C VAL A 78 -5.24 -19.08 4.94
N ILE A 79 -6.36 -19.67 5.38
CA ILE A 79 -6.37 -20.96 6.07
C ILE A 79 -6.71 -22.05 5.06
N LEU A 80 -5.80 -23.00 4.86
CA LEU A 80 -5.95 -24.08 3.90
C LEU A 80 -6.04 -25.44 4.61
N ASP A 81 -6.97 -26.29 4.15
CA ASP A 81 -6.98 -27.73 4.44
C ASP A 81 -5.97 -28.43 3.52
N ILE A 82 -5.05 -29.19 4.13
CA ILE A 82 -4.01 -29.97 3.44
C ILE A 82 -4.20 -31.49 3.62
N THR A 83 -5.40 -31.93 4.04
CA THR A 83 -5.72 -33.36 4.22
C THR A 83 -5.59 -34.14 2.92
N ASP A 84 -6.04 -33.56 1.81
CA ASP A 84 -5.68 -34.01 0.46
C ASP A 84 -4.62 -33.07 -0.13
N PRO A 85 -3.32 -33.41 -0.04
CA PRO A 85 -2.26 -32.51 -0.44
C PRO A 85 -2.22 -32.24 -1.95
N LEU A 86 -2.96 -32.99 -2.77
CA LEU A 86 -3.09 -32.73 -4.21
C LEU A 86 -4.20 -31.72 -4.53
N ASN A 87 -5.14 -31.51 -3.60
CA ASN A 87 -6.33 -30.68 -3.80
C ASN A 87 -6.53 -29.77 -2.59
N LEU A 88 -5.68 -28.75 -2.47
CA LEU A 88 -5.75 -27.78 -1.38
C LEU A 88 -7.08 -27.03 -1.39
N GLN A 89 -7.71 -26.90 -0.23
CA GLN A 89 -8.97 -26.17 -0.08
C GLN A 89 -8.83 -25.00 0.86
N LYS A 90 -9.23 -23.81 0.41
CA LYS A 90 -9.40 -22.67 1.31
C LYS A 90 -10.61 -22.91 2.21
N ILE A 91 -10.39 -22.87 3.53
CA ILE A 91 -11.44 -22.97 4.55
C ILE A 91 -12.01 -21.58 4.84
N SER A 92 -11.13 -20.63 5.13
CA SER A 92 -11.47 -19.25 5.52
C SER A 92 -10.26 -18.33 5.32
N ASP A 93 -10.41 -17.05 5.67
CA ASP A 93 -9.30 -16.10 5.79
C ASP A 93 -9.45 -15.21 7.03
N ILE A 94 -8.31 -14.80 7.57
CA ILE A 94 -8.19 -13.75 8.59
C ILE A 94 -7.81 -12.47 7.88
N ARG A 95 -8.60 -11.40 8.04
CA ARG A 95 -8.31 -10.09 7.46
C ARG A 95 -7.72 -9.17 8.52
N THR A 96 -6.49 -8.73 8.30
CA THR A 96 -5.77 -7.81 9.18
C THR A 96 -5.74 -6.40 8.61
N ARG A 97 -5.32 -5.44 9.42
CA ARG A 97 -5.08 -4.08 8.95
C ARG A 97 -3.68 -3.97 8.36
N GLY A 98 -2.72 -4.66 8.98
CA GLY A 98 -1.31 -4.74 8.60
C GLY A 98 -0.98 -5.75 7.51
N TYR A 99 0.10 -5.49 6.79
CA TYR A 99 0.75 -6.46 5.91
C TYR A 99 1.40 -7.58 6.71
N ILE A 100 1.10 -8.84 6.37
CA ILE A 100 1.60 -10.00 7.10
C ILE A 100 3.02 -10.37 6.61
N ASN A 101 3.98 -10.33 7.53
CA ASN A 101 5.36 -10.77 7.27
C ASN A 101 5.68 -12.13 7.87
N ASP A 102 5.18 -12.44 9.07
CA ASP A 102 5.49 -13.69 9.74
C ASP A 102 4.33 -14.22 10.59
N LEU A 103 4.34 -15.54 10.79
CA LEU A 103 3.29 -16.30 11.47
C LEU A 103 3.91 -17.29 12.46
N PHE A 104 3.46 -17.22 13.70
CA PHE A 104 3.75 -18.25 14.69
C PHE A 104 2.45 -18.93 15.14
N TYR A 105 2.32 -20.23 14.90
CA TYR A 105 1.19 -21.02 15.36
C TYR A 105 1.52 -21.78 16.66
N ASP A 106 0.76 -21.51 17.72
CA ASP A 106 0.81 -22.30 18.96
C ASP A 106 -0.20 -23.45 18.89
N GLN A 107 0.31 -24.65 18.62
CA GLN A 107 -0.49 -25.86 18.50
C GLN A 107 -1.21 -26.26 19.80
N ASN A 108 -0.71 -25.87 20.98
CA ASN A 108 -1.31 -26.28 22.25
C ASN A 108 -2.60 -25.53 22.55
N ASN A 109 -2.60 -24.22 22.24
CA ASN A 109 -3.74 -23.35 22.49
C ASN A 109 -4.55 -23.05 21.22
N GLN A 110 -4.07 -23.48 20.06
CA GLN A 110 -4.64 -23.19 18.75
C GLN A 110 -4.76 -21.68 18.48
N ILE A 111 -3.75 -20.92 18.92
CA ILE A 111 -3.64 -19.48 18.74
C ILE A 111 -2.61 -19.19 17.64
N LEU A 112 -2.94 -18.26 16.75
CA LEU A 112 -2.07 -17.76 15.71
C LEU A 112 -1.60 -16.33 16.06
N TYR A 113 -0.29 -16.12 16.02
CA TYR A 113 0.36 -14.84 16.26
C TYR A 113 0.92 -14.31 14.95
N LEU A 114 0.66 -13.04 14.66
CA LEU A 114 0.97 -12.39 13.39
C LEU A 114 1.94 -11.25 13.63
N ALA A 115 3.07 -11.24 12.91
CA ALA A 115 3.87 -10.03 12.70
C ALA A 115 3.29 -9.29 11.49
N ALA A 116 2.57 -8.20 11.76
CA ALA A 116 1.74 -7.50 10.78
C ALA A 116 2.25 -6.08 10.46
N ARG A 117 3.58 -5.94 10.27
CA ARG A 117 4.26 -4.67 9.95
C ARG A 117 3.80 -3.51 10.84
N GLU A 118 3.13 -2.52 10.28
CA GLU A 118 2.72 -1.30 10.97
C GLU A 118 1.58 -1.52 11.99
N GLU A 119 0.92 -2.68 11.99
CA GLU A 119 -0.02 -3.07 13.05
C GLU A 119 0.69 -3.63 14.30
N GLY A 120 1.96 -4.06 14.16
CA GLY A 120 2.71 -4.73 15.21
C GLY A 120 2.32 -6.20 15.35
N LEU A 121 2.02 -6.64 16.58
CA LEU A 121 1.59 -8.00 16.90
C LEU A 121 0.06 -8.10 16.88
N ALA A 122 -0.50 -9.03 16.10
CA ALA A 122 -1.91 -9.40 16.19
C ALA A 122 -2.08 -10.86 16.63
N ILE A 123 -3.12 -11.14 17.42
CA ILE A 123 -3.35 -12.44 18.06
C ILE A 123 -4.77 -12.93 17.75
N TRP A 124 -4.86 -14.15 17.23
CA TRP A 124 -6.11 -14.74 16.77
C TRP A 124 -6.31 -16.15 17.32
N ASP A 125 -7.51 -16.45 17.77
CA ASP A 125 -7.95 -17.82 18.05
C ASP A 125 -8.38 -18.47 16.74
N VAL A 126 -7.74 -19.59 16.40
CA VAL A 126 -8.02 -20.39 15.20
C VAL A 126 -8.44 -21.81 15.56
N SER A 127 -8.98 -22.02 16.76
CA SER A 127 -9.58 -23.30 17.18
C SER A 127 -10.76 -23.69 16.28
N ASP A 128 -11.63 -22.72 15.95
CA ASP A 128 -12.54 -22.79 14.81
C ASP A 128 -11.85 -22.23 13.57
N SER A 129 -11.40 -23.11 12.67
CA SER A 129 -10.75 -22.72 11.42
C SER A 129 -11.71 -22.14 10.38
N VAL A 130 -13.03 -22.27 10.57
CA VAL A 130 -14.05 -21.69 9.68
C VAL A 130 -14.35 -20.26 10.10
N ASN A 131 -14.37 -19.98 11.40
CA ASN A 131 -14.63 -18.65 11.96
C ASN A 131 -13.53 -18.23 12.96
N PRO A 132 -12.33 -17.89 12.49
CA PRO A 132 -11.27 -17.35 13.35
C PRO A 132 -11.75 -16.11 14.11
N SER A 133 -11.32 -15.96 15.37
CA SER A 133 -11.72 -14.82 16.20
C SER A 133 -10.52 -13.99 16.65
N PHE A 134 -10.64 -12.67 16.52
CA PHE A 134 -9.61 -11.74 16.98
C PHE A 134 -9.59 -11.70 18.50
N LEU A 135 -8.41 -11.91 19.09
CA LEU A 135 -8.23 -11.83 20.54
C LEU A 135 -7.74 -10.45 20.95
N GLY A 136 -6.69 -9.96 20.32
CA GLY A 136 -6.09 -8.66 20.64
C GLY A 136 -4.88 -8.35 19.78
N SER A 137 -4.40 -7.10 19.87
CA SER A 137 -3.18 -6.66 19.19
C SER A 137 -2.36 -5.74 20.08
N CYS A 138 -1.06 -5.66 19.77
CA CYS A 138 -0.10 -4.82 20.45
C CYS A 138 0.70 -4.07 19.38
N ASN A 139 0.56 -2.75 19.33
CA ASN A 139 1.39 -1.93 18.45
C ASN A 139 2.85 -1.99 18.93
N THR A 140 3.77 -2.28 18.01
CA THR A 140 5.21 -2.14 18.25
C THR A 140 5.70 -0.82 17.64
N PRO A 141 6.72 -0.17 18.21
CA PRO A 141 7.17 1.15 17.75
C PRO A 141 7.53 1.27 16.26
N ASP A 142 7.95 0.18 15.63
CA ASP A 142 8.38 0.13 14.23
C ASP A 142 7.61 -0.97 13.46
N GLN A 143 8.15 -1.48 12.34
CA GLN A 143 7.51 -2.56 11.57
C GLN A 143 7.83 -3.95 12.17
N ALA A 144 6.79 -4.70 12.56
CA ALA A 144 6.95 -6.09 12.97
C ALA A 144 7.27 -7.01 11.76
N GLU A 145 8.45 -7.62 11.78
CA GLU A 145 9.00 -8.46 10.70
C GLU A 145 8.99 -9.95 11.04
N GLY A 146 9.27 -10.31 12.29
CA GLY A 146 9.31 -11.70 12.74
C GLY A 146 8.67 -11.88 14.12
N VAL A 147 8.07 -13.04 14.38
CA VAL A 147 7.45 -13.36 15.68
C VAL A 147 7.77 -14.78 16.13
N TYR A 148 8.13 -14.92 17.40
CA TYR A 148 8.33 -16.22 18.06
C TYR A 148 7.65 -16.24 19.42
N VAL A 149 6.94 -17.32 19.74
CA VAL A 149 6.24 -17.44 21.03
C VAL A 149 6.86 -18.53 21.89
N TRP A 150 7.11 -18.20 23.15
CA TRP A 150 7.56 -19.15 24.16
C TRP A 150 6.94 -18.85 25.52
N GLY A 151 6.16 -19.80 26.03
CA GLY A 151 5.41 -19.64 27.27
C GLY A 151 4.40 -18.49 27.17
N ASN A 152 4.50 -17.51 28.07
CA ASN A 152 3.59 -16.37 28.15
C ASN A 152 4.09 -15.12 27.42
N TYR A 153 5.09 -15.28 26.55
CA TYR A 153 5.75 -14.16 25.87
C TYR A 153 5.81 -14.36 24.36
N ALA A 154 5.50 -13.30 23.62
CA ALA A 154 5.82 -13.16 22.21
C ALA A 154 7.06 -12.26 22.07
N TYR A 155 8.00 -12.72 21.26
CA TYR A 155 9.24 -12.03 20.91
C TYR A 155 9.08 -11.54 19.48
N VAL A 156 9.15 -10.23 19.28
CA VAL A 156 8.92 -9.58 17.98
C VAL A 156 10.21 -8.93 17.52
N ALA A 157 10.68 -9.31 16.34
CA ALA A 157 11.69 -8.57 15.60
C ALA A 157 11.00 -7.36 14.95
N ASP A 158 11.31 -6.16 15.42
CA ASP A 158 10.59 -4.92 15.16
C ASP A 158 11.47 -3.96 14.36
N SER A 159 12.05 -4.42 13.25
CA SER A 159 12.86 -3.57 12.35
C SER A 159 13.97 -2.80 13.09
N TYR A 160 14.08 -1.48 12.91
CA TYR A 160 15.02 -0.63 13.65
C TYR A 160 14.67 -0.44 15.14
N GLY A 161 13.48 -0.89 15.55
CA GLY A 161 13.09 -1.01 16.95
C GLY A 161 13.84 -2.15 17.69
N GLY A 162 14.49 -3.06 16.98
CA GLY A 162 15.20 -4.20 17.52
C GLY A 162 14.26 -5.28 18.08
N LEU A 163 14.62 -5.91 19.20
CA LEU A 163 13.79 -6.94 19.83
C LEU A 163 12.77 -6.31 20.78
N LYS A 164 11.48 -6.63 20.60
CA LYS A 164 10.41 -6.35 21.57
C LYS A 164 9.92 -7.64 22.22
N ILE A 165 9.62 -7.56 23.52
CA ILE A 165 9.05 -8.67 24.29
C ILE A 165 7.68 -8.27 24.80
N VAL A 166 6.67 -9.01 24.37
CA VAL A 166 5.26 -8.76 24.64
C VAL A 166 4.73 -9.83 25.59
N ASN A 167 4.17 -9.42 26.72
CA ASN A 167 3.43 -10.31 27.60
C ASN A 167 2.07 -10.63 26.96
N ILE A 168 1.83 -11.91 26.73
CA ILE A 168 0.62 -12.45 26.09
C ILE A 168 -0.16 -13.38 27.03
N SER A 169 0.11 -13.34 28.35
CA SER A 169 -0.64 -14.13 29.35
C SER A 169 -2.15 -13.86 29.34
N VAL A 170 -2.55 -12.67 28.87
CA VAL A 170 -3.93 -12.32 28.55
C VAL A 170 -3.95 -11.92 27.06
N PRO A 171 -4.25 -12.84 26.14
CA PRO A 171 -4.20 -12.59 24.69
C PRO A 171 -5.05 -11.40 24.22
N SER A 172 -6.09 -11.04 24.98
CA SER A 172 -6.94 -9.89 24.67
C SER A 172 -6.39 -8.54 25.11
N ASN A 173 -5.28 -8.53 25.85
CA ASN A 173 -4.59 -7.32 26.27
C ASN A 173 -3.07 -7.56 26.31
N PRO A 174 -2.45 -7.78 25.13
CA PRO A 174 -1.00 -7.96 25.04
C PRO A 174 -0.27 -6.64 25.33
N VAL A 175 0.83 -6.71 26.09
CA VAL A 175 1.57 -5.50 26.53
C VAL A 175 3.06 -5.68 26.31
N VAL A 176 3.71 -4.71 25.66
CA VAL A 176 5.17 -4.65 25.58
C VAL A 176 5.75 -4.44 26.99
N ILE A 177 6.56 -5.40 27.46
CA ILE A 177 7.17 -5.37 28.79
C ILE A 177 8.70 -5.21 28.77
N GLY A 178 9.33 -5.46 27.64
CA GLY A 178 10.78 -5.38 27.49
C GLY A 178 11.17 -5.05 26.06
N SER A 179 12.35 -4.46 25.92
CA SER A 179 12.94 -4.16 24.61
C SER A 179 14.45 -4.21 24.68
N CYS A 180 15.09 -4.68 23.61
CA CYS A 180 16.53 -4.64 23.45
C CYS A 180 16.86 -4.05 22.07
N TYR A 181 17.68 -3.00 22.05
CA TYR A 181 18.14 -2.40 20.81
C TYR A 181 19.07 -3.36 20.06
N THR A 182 18.90 -3.46 18.75
CA THR A 182 19.85 -4.08 17.83
C THR A 182 20.33 -3.01 16.84
N PRO A 183 21.58 -3.07 16.33
CA PRO A 183 22.13 -1.96 15.55
C PRO A 183 21.50 -1.72 14.18
N ASP A 184 20.87 -2.74 13.59
CA ASP A 184 20.30 -2.65 12.24
C ASP A 184 18.84 -3.14 12.21
N TYR A 185 18.37 -3.57 11.03
CA TYR A 185 17.01 -4.06 10.82
C TYR A 185 16.83 -5.50 11.34
N ALA A 186 16.09 -5.66 12.43
CA ALA A 186 15.76 -6.98 12.98
C ALA A 186 14.68 -7.69 12.12
N TRP A 187 15.04 -8.80 11.48
CA TRP A 187 14.18 -9.56 10.55
C TRP A 187 13.48 -10.76 11.19
N GLU A 188 14.24 -11.56 11.95
CA GLU A 188 13.73 -12.81 12.54
C GLU A 188 14.27 -12.98 13.96
N VAL A 189 13.48 -13.63 14.80
CA VAL A 189 13.87 -14.02 16.16
C VAL A 189 13.50 -15.47 16.41
N VAL A 190 14.40 -16.22 17.05
CA VAL A 190 14.12 -17.55 17.60
C VAL A 190 14.55 -17.58 19.06
N VAL A 191 13.76 -18.21 19.92
CA VAL A 191 14.08 -18.36 21.35
C VAL A 191 14.39 -19.81 21.68
N VAL A 192 15.60 -20.04 22.21
CA VAL A 192 16.04 -21.33 22.72
C VAL A 192 16.56 -21.15 24.14
N ASP A 193 15.99 -21.93 25.07
CA ASP A 193 16.24 -21.86 26.50
C ASP A 193 16.00 -20.46 27.09
N SER A 194 17.06 -19.71 27.39
CA SER A 194 17.00 -18.36 28.00
C SER A 194 17.56 -17.28 27.08
N TYR A 195 17.71 -17.57 25.80
CA TYR A 195 18.31 -16.67 24.80
C TYR A 195 17.39 -16.50 23.60
N ALA A 196 17.22 -15.25 23.18
CA ALA A 196 16.69 -14.87 21.88
C ALA A 196 17.87 -14.65 20.92
N TYR A 197 17.78 -15.25 19.75
CA TYR A 197 18.73 -15.11 18.66
C TYR A 197 18.04 -14.31 17.56
N VAL A 198 18.63 -13.18 17.19
CA VAL A 198 18.04 -12.24 16.23
C VAL A 198 18.92 -12.13 15.00
N ALA A 199 18.33 -12.26 13.81
CA ALA A 199 18.96 -11.93 12.54
C ALA A 199 18.75 -10.43 12.26
N ASP A 200 19.84 -9.65 12.16
CA ASP A 200 19.83 -8.18 12.24
C ASP A 200 20.54 -7.54 11.04
N ASP A 201 20.05 -7.84 9.83
CA ASP A 201 20.54 -7.31 8.55
C ASP A 201 22.09 -7.32 8.46
N ALA A 202 22.74 -6.17 8.23
CA ALA A 202 24.20 -6.09 8.10
C ALA A 202 24.96 -6.27 9.43
N SER A 203 24.25 -6.29 10.57
CA SER A 203 24.82 -6.53 11.90
C SER A 203 24.84 -8.01 12.30
N GLY A 204 24.38 -8.90 11.42
CA GLY A 204 24.55 -10.35 11.56
C GLY A 204 23.67 -10.97 12.67
N LEU A 205 24.27 -11.84 13.48
CA LEU A 205 23.61 -12.54 14.57
C LEU A 205 23.73 -11.76 15.88
N ARG A 206 22.61 -11.48 16.55
CA ARG A 206 22.55 -10.92 17.91
C ARG A 206 22.06 -11.97 18.90
N ILE A 207 22.70 -12.05 20.07
CA ILE A 207 22.37 -13.04 21.11
C ILE A 207 21.96 -12.29 22.39
N ILE A 208 20.69 -12.38 22.71
CA ILE A 208 20.05 -11.59 23.77
C ILE A 208 19.56 -12.53 24.85
N LYS A 209 20.02 -12.33 26.08
CA LYS A 209 19.52 -13.04 27.26
C LYS A 209 18.13 -12.50 27.62
N VAL A 210 17.16 -13.41 27.73
CA VAL A 210 15.74 -13.11 27.97
C VAL A 210 15.17 -13.84 29.18
N SER A 211 16.03 -14.31 30.09
CA SER A 211 15.61 -14.95 31.36
C SER A 211 14.81 -14.01 32.27
N ASP A 212 15.00 -12.70 32.13
CA ASP A 212 14.14 -11.64 32.68
C ASP A 212 13.51 -10.88 31.50
N PRO A 213 12.27 -11.24 31.10
CA PRO A 213 11.59 -10.63 29.95
C PRO A 213 11.40 -9.12 30.04
N GLY A 214 11.40 -8.54 31.25
CA GLY A 214 11.28 -7.10 31.46
C GLY A 214 12.60 -6.34 31.28
N ASN A 215 13.73 -7.05 31.27
CA ASN A 215 15.06 -6.48 31.15
C ASN A 215 15.97 -7.37 30.27
N PRO A 216 15.65 -7.49 28.97
CA PRO A 216 16.47 -8.26 28.05
C PRO A 216 17.83 -7.59 27.84
N GLN A 217 18.89 -8.40 27.72
CA GLN A 217 20.26 -7.91 27.61
C GLN A 217 21.00 -8.64 26.50
N GLU A 218 21.56 -7.90 25.55
CA GLU A 218 22.51 -8.45 24.62
C GLU A 218 23.77 -8.92 25.36
N VAL A 219 24.14 -10.19 25.15
CA VAL A 219 25.31 -10.82 25.79
C VAL A 219 26.42 -11.16 24.82
N GLY A 220 26.12 -11.25 23.52
CA GLY A 220 27.07 -11.56 22.47
C GLY A 220 26.48 -11.31 21.09
N TYR A 221 27.34 -11.22 20.09
CA TYR A 221 26.96 -11.02 18.69
C TYR A 221 28.04 -11.56 17.76
N TYR A 222 27.67 -11.85 16.51
CA TYR A 222 28.63 -12.13 15.44
C TYR A 222 28.19 -11.40 14.17
N ASN A 223 29.03 -10.46 13.70
CA ASN A 223 28.78 -9.74 12.45
C ASN A 223 29.14 -10.65 11.28
N THR A 224 28.14 -11.10 10.54
CA THR A 224 28.32 -11.84 9.30
C THR A 224 28.74 -10.90 8.16
N THR A 225 29.14 -11.45 7.01
CA THR A 225 29.52 -10.65 5.84
C THR A 225 28.34 -10.25 4.96
N GLY A 226 27.23 -10.98 5.06
CA GLY A 226 26.01 -10.70 4.32
C GLY A 226 24.98 -9.91 5.12
N LYS A 227 23.74 -9.97 4.64
CA LYS A 227 22.55 -9.44 5.33
C LYS A 227 21.81 -10.62 5.92
N SER A 228 21.75 -10.68 7.25
CA SER A 228 21.11 -11.76 7.98
C SER A 228 19.60 -11.56 8.03
N TYR A 229 18.86 -12.47 7.38
CA TYR A 229 17.40 -12.42 7.28
C TYR A 229 16.71 -13.48 8.13
N GLY A 230 17.37 -14.62 8.38
CA GLY A 230 16.79 -15.68 9.18
C GLY A 230 17.78 -16.46 10.01
N VAL A 231 17.29 -17.07 11.10
CA VAL A 231 18.12 -17.80 12.06
C VAL A 231 17.39 -19.03 12.60
N SER A 232 18.10 -20.17 12.63
CA SER A 232 17.70 -21.37 13.36
C SER A 232 18.83 -21.77 14.32
N VAL A 233 18.46 -22.37 15.45
CA VAL A 233 19.41 -22.77 16.50
C VAL A 233 19.25 -24.23 16.86
N ARG A 234 20.35 -24.97 16.80
CA ARG A 234 20.39 -26.39 17.16
C ARG A 234 21.60 -26.73 18.01
N GLY A 235 21.35 -27.04 19.27
CA GLY A 235 22.40 -27.37 20.24
C GLY A 235 23.38 -26.20 20.38
N SER A 236 24.64 -26.41 19.99
CA SER A 236 25.68 -25.38 20.07
C SER A 236 25.92 -24.59 18.78
N TYR A 237 25.01 -24.66 17.81
CA TYR A 237 25.18 -23.99 16.53
C TYR A 237 23.96 -23.12 16.20
N ALA A 238 24.23 -21.92 15.72
CA ALA A 238 23.28 -21.09 15.00
C ALA A 238 23.56 -21.21 13.50
N PHE A 239 22.49 -21.38 12.73
CA PHE A 239 22.49 -21.40 11.27
C PHE A 239 21.75 -20.17 10.79
N ILE A 240 22.38 -19.37 9.94
CA ILE A 240 21.88 -18.07 9.52
C ILE A 240 21.72 -18.05 8.01
N ALA A 241 20.54 -17.64 7.55
CA ALA A 241 20.30 -17.24 6.17
C ALA A 241 20.86 -15.83 5.98
N ASP A 242 22.06 -15.72 5.40
CA ASP A 242 22.89 -14.52 5.36
C ASP A 242 22.85 -13.83 3.98
N GLY A 243 21.68 -13.83 3.35
CA GLY A 243 21.44 -13.22 2.05
C GLY A 243 22.34 -13.80 0.96
N TYR A 244 23.03 -12.93 0.20
CA TYR A 244 23.96 -13.34 -0.86
C TYR A 244 25.22 -14.06 -0.37
N SER A 245 25.49 -14.09 0.94
CA SER A 245 26.57 -14.92 1.51
C SER A 245 26.15 -16.39 1.71
N GLY A 246 24.86 -16.71 1.53
CA GLY A 246 24.31 -18.05 1.69
C GLY A 246 24.10 -18.45 3.15
N LEU A 247 24.45 -19.69 3.51
CA LEU A 247 24.32 -20.23 4.86
C LEU A 247 25.54 -19.87 5.71
N ALA A 248 25.39 -19.04 6.74
CA ALA A 248 26.43 -18.86 7.76
C ALA A 248 26.23 -19.86 8.91
N VAL A 249 27.32 -20.48 9.38
CA VAL A 249 27.32 -21.32 10.58
C VAL A 249 28.16 -20.69 11.67
N VAL A 250 27.56 -20.50 12.85
CA VAL A 250 28.19 -19.91 14.01
C VAL A 250 28.07 -20.86 15.20
N ASN A 251 29.20 -21.15 15.84
CA ASN A 251 29.24 -21.87 17.11
C ASN A 251 28.86 -20.90 18.24
N ILE A 252 27.86 -21.29 19.02
CA ILE A 252 27.27 -20.55 20.13
C ILE A 252 27.37 -21.32 21.45
N SER A 253 28.33 -22.25 21.58
CA SER A 253 28.59 -22.97 22.84
C SER A 253 28.85 -22.01 24.01
N ASP A 254 29.46 -20.86 23.73
CA ASP A 254 29.52 -19.71 24.62
C ASP A 254 28.72 -18.56 23.99
N PRO A 255 27.47 -18.30 24.44
CA PRO A 255 26.61 -17.24 23.91
C PRO A 255 27.23 -15.84 24.02
N SER A 256 28.21 -15.63 24.90
CA SER A 256 28.89 -14.34 25.06
C SER A 256 30.07 -14.15 24.11
N ASN A 257 30.52 -15.22 23.47
CA ASN A 257 31.64 -15.21 22.55
C ASN A 257 31.40 -16.16 21.35
N PRO A 258 30.38 -15.90 20.52
CA PRO A 258 30.06 -16.73 19.37
C PRO A 258 31.23 -16.76 18.37
N GLN A 259 31.49 -17.94 17.78
CA GLN A 259 32.62 -18.16 16.87
C GLN A 259 32.12 -18.61 15.50
N PHE A 260 32.51 -17.92 14.45
CA PHE A 260 32.22 -18.37 13.10
C PHE A 260 32.90 -19.69 12.76
N VAL A 261 32.18 -20.52 12.02
CA VAL A 261 32.64 -21.83 11.60
C VAL A 261 32.90 -21.83 10.11
N LYS A 262 31.87 -21.56 9.29
CA LYS A 262 31.96 -21.65 7.82
C LYS A 262 30.72 -21.05 7.15
N TYR A 263 30.88 -20.67 5.88
CA TYR A 263 29.81 -20.42 4.91
C TYR A 263 29.51 -21.65 4.03
N GLY A 264 28.23 -21.87 3.74
CA GLY A 264 27.75 -22.77 2.70
C GLY A 264 27.07 -21.97 1.59
N ASP A 265 27.65 -22.01 0.39
CA ASP A 265 27.15 -21.22 -0.74
C ASP A 265 25.74 -21.65 -1.15
N THR A 266 24.85 -20.67 -1.31
CA THR A 266 23.56 -20.83 -1.99
C THR A 266 23.58 -19.98 -3.26
N PRO A 267 22.97 -20.43 -4.38
CA PRO A 267 23.02 -19.68 -5.65
C PRO A 267 22.19 -18.38 -5.62
N GLY A 268 21.18 -18.30 -4.76
CA GLY A 268 20.30 -17.14 -4.60
C GLY A 268 20.70 -16.25 -3.41
N SER A 269 19.69 -15.63 -2.82
CA SER A 269 19.82 -14.89 -1.56
C SER A 269 19.08 -15.68 -0.49
N ALA A 270 19.79 -16.19 0.51
CA ALA A 270 19.18 -16.95 1.61
C ALA A 270 18.30 -16.02 2.46
N CYS A 271 16.98 -16.19 2.40
CA CYS A 271 15.99 -15.32 3.05
C CYS A 271 15.46 -15.88 4.38
N ASN A 272 15.30 -17.20 4.50
CA ASN A 272 14.82 -17.82 5.73
C ASN A 272 15.32 -19.26 5.87
N ILE A 273 15.34 -19.79 7.09
CA ILE A 273 15.93 -21.08 7.42
C ILE A 273 15.15 -21.80 8.52
N GLU A 274 14.97 -23.11 8.34
CA GLU A 274 14.37 -24.01 9.34
C GLU A 274 15.21 -25.29 9.45
N ASP A 275 15.39 -25.81 10.66
CA ASP A 275 16.10 -27.08 10.88
C ASP A 275 15.16 -28.22 11.28
N GLN A 276 15.38 -29.40 10.71
CA GLN A 276 14.67 -30.61 11.12
C GLN A 276 15.53 -31.85 10.87
N GLY A 277 15.67 -32.71 11.89
CA GLY A 277 16.43 -33.95 11.76
C GLY A 277 17.89 -33.64 11.41
N ASN A 278 18.49 -34.22 10.38
CA ASN A 278 19.89 -33.94 10.02
C ASN A 278 20.04 -32.85 8.96
N TYR A 279 19.04 -31.99 8.78
CA TYR A 279 19.01 -31.03 7.68
C TYR A 279 18.63 -29.62 8.14
N VAL A 280 19.13 -28.63 7.41
CA VAL A 280 18.55 -27.28 7.37
C VAL A 280 17.98 -27.04 5.97
N TYR A 281 16.83 -26.40 5.94
CA TYR A 281 16.08 -26.06 4.74
C TYR A 281 16.07 -24.55 4.61
N ILE A 282 16.46 -24.04 3.45
CA ILE A 282 16.66 -22.61 3.20
C ILE A 282 15.75 -22.19 2.06
N ALA A 283 14.96 -21.15 2.30
CA ALA A 283 14.32 -20.38 1.26
C ALA A 283 15.37 -19.42 0.65
N ASP A 284 15.76 -19.65 -0.59
CA ASP A 284 16.91 -19.02 -1.26
C ASP A 284 16.46 -18.06 -2.38
N HIS A 285 15.40 -17.29 -2.12
CA HIS A 285 14.86 -16.27 -3.01
C HIS A 285 14.60 -16.83 -4.43
N SER A 286 15.31 -16.33 -5.45
CA SER A 286 15.15 -16.73 -6.87
C SER A 286 15.65 -18.13 -7.20
N SER A 287 16.25 -18.82 -6.21
CA SER A 287 16.70 -20.21 -6.36
C SER A 287 15.81 -21.19 -5.60
N GLY A 288 14.66 -20.76 -5.07
CA GLY A 288 13.72 -21.66 -4.40
C GLY A 288 14.27 -22.34 -3.14
N LEU A 289 14.03 -23.64 -2.98
CA LEU A 289 14.45 -24.44 -1.83
C LEU A 289 15.88 -24.96 -1.98
N LYS A 290 16.70 -24.76 -0.94
CA LYS A 290 17.98 -25.44 -0.76
C LYS A 290 17.99 -26.26 0.53
N VAL A 291 18.54 -27.48 0.46
CA VAL A 291 18.61 -28.40 1.60
C VAL A 291 20.07 -28.70 1.90
N PHE A 292 20.54 -28.40 3.10
CA PHE A 292 21.88 -28.74 3.54
C PHE A 292 21.84 -29.86 4.57
N ASN A 293 22.74 -30.83 4.44
CA ASN A 293 22.94 -31.83 5.47
C ASN A 293 23.85 -31.25 6.57
N ILE A 294 23.37 -31.31 7.81
CA ILE A 294 24.04 -30.83 9.03
C ILE A 294 24.31 -31.95 10.02
N SER A 295 24.43 -33.21 9.57
CA SER A 295 24.84 -34.34 10.44
C SER A 295 26.16 -34.07 11.15
N ASN A 296 27.05 -33.29 10.49
CA ASN A 296 28.14 -32.58 11.12
C ASN A 296 27.90 -31.06 10.98
N PRO A 297 27.37 -30.39 12.01
CA PRO A 297 27.07 -28.95 11.96
C PRO A 297 28.28 -28.09 11.59
N ALA A 298 29.51 -28.52 11.91
CA ALA A 298 30.71 -27.76 11.58
C ALA A 298 31.13 -27.86 10.11
N ASN A 299 30.53 -28.77 9.34
CA ASN A 299 30.81 -28.93 7.92
C ASN A 299 29.53 -29.29 7.15
N PRO A 300 28.58 -28.34 7.03
CA PRO A 300 27.39 -28.54 6.23
C PRO A 300 27.75 -28.68 4.75
N TYR A 301 26.92 -29.38 3.98
CA TYR A 301 27.05 -29.43 2.53
C TYR A 301 25.67 -29.45 1.88
N LEU A 302 25.58 -28.86 0.68
CA LEU A 302 24.35 -28.88 -0.11
C LEU A 302 23.98 -30.32 -0.45
N HIS A 303 22.81 -30.73 0.00
CA HIS A 303 22.29 -32.09 -0.09
C HIS A 303 21.22 -32.23 -1.16
N GLY A 304 20.34 -31.24 -1.32
CA GLY A 304 19.26 -31.25 -2.30
C GLY A 304 18.77 -29.84 -2.60
N SER A 305 17.96 -29.70 -3.66
CA SER A 305 17.40 -28.42 -4.07
C SER A 305 16.17 -28.61 -4.94
N LEU A 306 15.29 -27.62 -4.93
CA LEU A 306 14.15 -27.49 -5.84
C LEU A 306 13.95 -26.01 -6.17
N ASP A 307 13.95 -25.66 -7.45
CA ASP A 307 13.62 -24.30 -7.86
C ASP A 307 12.11 -24.08 -7.75
N THR A 308 11.70 -22.94 -7.21
CA THR A 308 10.30 -22.51 -7.15
C THR A 308 10.06 -21.41 -8.18
N PRO A 309 8.83 -21.22 -8.67
CA PRO A 309 8.55 -20.25 -9.73
C PRO A 309 8.60 -18.77 -9.28
N GLY A 310 8.47 -18.49 -7.99
CA GLY A 310 8.53 -17.15 -7.41
C GLY A 310 9.83 -16.87 -6.67
N PHE A 311 9.74 -16.01 -5.65
CA PHE A 311 10.84 -15.76 -4.72
C PHE A 311 10.54 -16.46 -3.40
N ALA A 312 11.31 -17.48 -3.05
CA ALA A 312 11.15 -18.17 -1.78
C ALA A 312 11.62 -17.27 -0.62
N LEU A 313 10.68 -16.78 0.18
CA LEU A 313 10.94 -15.81 1.25
C LEU A 313 10.92 -16.44 2.64
N LYS A 314 9.99 -17.36 2.91
CA LYS A 314 9.82 -18.01 4.22
C LYS A 314 9.55 -19.49 4.03
N ILE A 315 10.04 -20.32 4.96
CA ILE A 315 9.84 -21.76 4.96
C ILE A 315 9.34 -22.23 6.32
N LYS A 316 8.43 -23.21 6.33
CA LYS A 316 8.08 -24.01 7.51
C LYS A 316 8.22 -25.48 7.18
N VAL A 317 8.91 -26.24 8.03
CA VAL A 317 9.08 -27.68 7.87
C VAL A 317 8.27 -28.42 8.93
N ILE A 318 7.42 -29.34 8.50
CA ILE A 318 6.59 -30.18 9.37
C ILE A 318 6.64 -31.63 8.86
N GLY A 319 7.33 -32.50 9.58
CA GLY A 319 7.41 -33.92 9.21
C GLY A 319 8.09 -34.09 7.86
N ASN A 320 7.39 -34.68 6.89
CA ASN A 320 7.93 -34.89 5.55
C ASN A 320 7.53 -33.79 4.54
N SER A 321 7.04 -32.65 5.02
CA SER A 321 6.58 -31.56 4.17
C SER A 321 7.36 -30.28 4.47
N ALA A 322 7.71 -29.55 3.42
CA ALA A 322 8.15 -28.17 3.47
C ALA A 322 7.08 -27.26 2.85
N TYR A 323 6.74 -26.20 3.58
CA TYR A 323 5.79 -25.17 3.18
C TYR A 323 6.57 -23.91 2.86
N ILE A 324 6.43 -23.37 1.64
CA ILE A 324 7.16 -22.17 1.23
C ILE A 324 6.18 -21.06 0.87
N ALA A 325 6.45 -19.87 1.41
CA ALA A 325 5.87 -18.63 0.95
C ALA A 325 6.75 -18.09 -0.19
N ASP A 326 6.24 -18.17 -1.42
CA ASP A 326 7.00 -17.99 -2.68
C ASP A 326 6.66 -16.64 -3.36
N ASP A 327 6.38 -15.60 -2.57
CA ASP A 327 6.02 -14.26 -3.04
C ASP A 327 4.81 -14.26 -3.99
N GLN A 328 4.93 -13.76 -5.24
CA GLN A 328 3.88 -13.86 -6.28
C GLN A 328 3.65 -15.29 -6.78
N GLY A 329 4.56 -16.20 -6.47
CA GLY A 329 4.27 -17.62 -6.62
C GLY A 329 3.06 -18.02 -5.77
N GLY A 330 2.96 -17.51 -4.54
CA GLY A 330 1.97 -17.93 -3.55
C GLY A 330 2.49 -19.05 -2.65
N PHE A 331 1.59 -19.89 -2.15
CA PHE A 331 1.94 -21.00 -1.26
C PHE A 331 2.44 -22.21 -2.06
N ARG A 332 3.49 -22.88 -1.57
CA ARG A 332 4.06 -24.11 -2.14
C ARG A 332 4.09 -25.21 -1.10
N LEU A 333 3.59 -26.38 -1.48
CA LEU A 333 3.70 -27.61 -0.71
C LEU A 333 4.72 -28.54 -1.37
N ILE A 334 5.80 -28.85 -0.66
CA ILE A 334 6.91 -29.66 -1.16
C ILE A 334 7.06 -30.91 -0.31
N ASP A 335 7.10 -32.08 -0.95
CA ASP A 335 7.48 -33.34 -0.31
C ASP A 335 9.01 -33.39 -0.17
N ILE A 336 9.45 -33.58 1.08
CA ILE A 336 10.85 -33.70 1.48
C ILE A 336 11.17 -35.07 2.07
N THR A 337 10.30 -36.08 1.88
CA THR A 337 10.55 -37.48 2.27
C THR A 337 11.90 -37.96 1.74
N ASN A 338 12.22 -37.59 0.50
CA ASN A 338 13.58 -37.69 -0.05
C ASN A 338 14.22 -36.30 -0.12
N SER A 339 14.92 -35.91 0.94
CA SER A 339 15.56 -34.60 1.05
C SER A 339 16.67 -34.33 0.02
N HIS A 340 17.17 -35.34 -0.68
CA HIS A 340 18.10 -35.18 -1.81
C HIS A 340 17.39 -34.71 -3.09
N LEU A 341 16.12 -35.08 -3.26
CA LEU A 341 15.28 -34.78 -4.42
C LEU A 341 13.89 -34.31 -3.96
N PRO A 342 13.80 -33.11 -3.34
CA PRO A 342 12.51 -32.53 -2.96
C PRO A 342 11.62 -32.32 -4.20
N GLN A 343 10.32 -32.50 -4.04
CA GLN A 343 9.35 -32.42 -5.14
C GLN A 343 8.15 -31.57 -4.75
N GLU A 344 7.76 -30.64 -5.61
CA GLU A 344 6.50 -29.91 -5.43
C GLU A 344 5.32 -30.87 -5.58
N VAL A 345 4.44 -30.87 -4.59
CA VAL A 345 3.21 -31.67 -4.54
C VAL A 345 2.05 -30.87 -5.08
N SER A 346 1.90 -29.64 -4.62
CA SER A 346 0.84 -28.71 -5.01
C SER A 346 1.17 -27.27 -4.62
N TYR A 347 0.31 -26.35 -5.04
CA TYR A 347 0.42 -24.94 -4.74
C TYR A 347 -0.96 -24.32 -4.53
N TYR A 348 -0.98 -23.15 -3.88
CA TYR A 348 -2.16 -22.29 -3.82
C TYR A 348 -1.77 -20.89 -4.28
N SER A 349 -2.37 -20.43 -5.37
CA SER A 349 -2.14 -19.09 -5.91
C SER A 349 -2.81 -18.04 -5.01
N VAL A 350 -2.08 -16.98 -4.73
CA VAL A 350 -2.61 -15.81 -4.02
C VAL A 350 -2.84 -14.68 -5.02
N PRO A 351 -3.89 -13.85 -4.84
CA PRO A 351 -4.11 -12.68 -5.68
C PRO A 351 -2.93 -11.70 -5.61
N GLY A 352 -2.40 -11.30 -6.78
CA GLY A 352 -1.26 -10.38 -6.86
C GLY A 352 -1.59 -8.95 -6.40
N PHE A 353 -0.55 -8.13 -6.21
CA PHE A 353 -0.71 -6.74 -5.78
C PHE A 353 -1.61 -5.95 -6.73
N LEU A 354 -2.53 -5.16 -6.19
CA LEU A 354 -3.26 -4.16 -6.98
C LEU A 354 -2.42 -2.88 -7.12
N TYR A 355 -2.54 -2.24 -8.28
CA TYR A 355 -1.95 -0.92 -8.54
C TYR A 355 -3.05 0.14 -8.54
N LYS A 356 -3.20 0.89 -9.63
CA LYS A 356 -4.27 1.89 -9.77
C LYS A 356 -5.64 1.20 -9.74
N ILE A 357 -6.62 1.82 -9.09
CA ILE A 357 -8.04 1.47 -9.21
C ILE A 357 -8.75 2.57 -9.98
N VAL A 358 -9.64 2.15 -10.88
CA VAL A 358 -10.63 3.02 -11.50
C VAL A 358 -12.00 2.41 -11.27
N ILE A 359 -12.95 3.23 -10.83
CA ILE A 359 -14.34 2.82 -10.64
C ILE A 359 -15.16 3.36 -11.81
N SER A 360 -15.99 2.49 -12.38
CA SER A 360 -17.04 2.88 -13.33
C SER A 360 -18.28 2.05 -13.03
N ASP A 361 -19.41 2.74 -12.88
CA ASP A 361 -20.67 2.15 -12.41
C ASP A 361 -20.48 1.42 -11.08
N SER A 362 -20.93 0.16 -10.98
CA SER A 362 -20.79 -0.68 -9.79
C SER A 362 -19.54 -1.55 -9.79
N PHE A 363 -18.53 -1.24 -10.61
CA PHE A 363 -17.32 -2.07 -10.74
C PHE A 363 -16.03 -1.29 -10.49
N ALA A 364 -15.10 -1.92 -9.78
CA ALA A 364 -13.72 -1.50 -9.68
C ALA A 364 -12.84 -2.32 -10.64
N TYR A 365 -12.07 -1.61 -11.46
CA TYR A 365 -11.17 -2.15 -12.47
C TYR A 365 -9.73 -2.01 -11.98
N CYS A 366 -9.06 -3.15 -11.78
CA CYS A 366 -7.87 -3.25 -10.97
C CYS A 366 -6.75 -3.96 -11.75
N PRO A 367 -5.87 -3.23 -12.44
CA PRO A 367 -4.58 -3.77 -12.87
C PRO A 367 -3.79 -4.29 -11.67
N CYS A 368 -3.20 -5.47 -11.83
CA CYS A 368 -2.51 -6.19 -10.77
C CYS A 368 -1.23 -6.87 -11.26
N ALA A 369 -0.39 -7.29 -10.32
CA ALA A 369 0.91 -7.92 -10.62
C ALA A 369 0.77 -9.23 -11.41
N ASP A 370 -0.37 -9.91 -11.27
CA ASP A 370 -0.73 -11.17 -11.93
C ASP A 370 -1.73 -11.00 -13.10
N GLY A 371 -2.11 -9.76 -13.44
CA GLY A 371 -2.97 -9.48 -14.60
C GLY A 371 -3.92 -8.29 -14.41
N PHE A 372 -5.22 -8.55 -14.59
CA PHE A 372 -6.28 -7.56 -14.46
C PHE A 372 -7.53 -8.19 -13.82
N ARG A 373 -8.05 -7.55 -12.78
CA ARG A 373 -9.21 -7.99 -12.00
C ARG A 373 -10.35 -6.97 -12.08
N VAL A 374 -11.57 -7.47 -12.00
CA VAL A 374 -12.80 -6.67 -11.90
C VAL A 374 -13.53 -7.09 -10.63
N LEU A 375 -13.79 -6.13 -9.76
CA LEU A 375 -14.50 -6.35 -8.49
C LEU A 375 -15.88 -5.69 -8.56
N ASP A 376 -16.92 -6.39 -8.11
CA ASP A 376 -18.23 -5.79 -7.84
C ASP A 376 -18.14 -5.01 -6.52
N ILE A 377 -18.49 -3.72 -6.59
CA ILE A 377 -18.48 -2.80 -5.45
C ILE A 377 -19.88 -2.35 -5.04
N SER A 378 -20.94 -3.00 -5.55
CA SER A 378 -22.34 -2.71 -5.18
C SER A 378 -22.56 -2.79 -3.67
N PHE A 379 -21.80 -3.65 -2.99
CA PHE A 379 -21.77 -3.78 -1.53
C PHE A 379 -20.34 -3.54 -1.02
N PRO A 380 -19.98 -2.30 -0.63
CA PRO A 380 -18.60 -1.95 -0.22
C PRO A 380 -18.05 -2.71 0.99
N TYR A 381 -18.90 -3.43 1.73
CA TYR A 381 -18.55 -4.29 2.86
C TYR A 381 -18.30 -5.76 2.45
N GLU A 382 -18.65 -6.13 1.21
CA GLU A 382 -18.58 -7.48 0.66
C GLU A 382 -18.16 -7.42 -0.82
N LEU A 383 -16.94 -6.94 -1.11
CA LEU A 383 -16.45 -6.93 -2.49
C LEU A 383 -16.26 -8.35 -3.00
N GLU A 384 -16.72 -8.58 -4.23
CA GLU A 384 -16.61 -9.87 -4.92
C GLU A 384 -15.77 -9.73 -6.20
N GLU A 385 -14.87 -10.69 -6.44
CA GLU A 385 -14.20 -10.77 -7.73
C GLU A 385 -15.18 -11.31 -8.79
N THR A 386 -15.54 -10.44 -9.73
CA THR A 386 -16.45 -10.78 -10.82
C THR A 386 -15.70 -11.38 -12.01
N GLY A 387 -14.47 -10.93 -12.25
CA GLY A 387 -13.66 -11.41 -13.36
C GLY A 387 -12.17 -11.20 -13.16
N PHE A 388 -11.38 -12.09 -13.78
CA PHE A 388 -9.93 -12.03 -13.81
C PHE A 388 -9.42 -12.48 -15.18
N ILE A 389 -8.40 -11.78 -15.67
CA ILE A 389 -7.62 -12.20 -16.83
C ILE A 389 -6.14 -12.00 -16.54
N ASN A 390 -5.35 -13.04 -16.78
CA ASN A 390 -3.90 -12.92 -16.80
C ASN A 390 -3.49 -12.10 -18.03
N THR A 391 -2.79 -11.00 -17.80
CA THR A 391 -2.21 -10.18 -18.88
C THR A 391 -0.69 -10.19 -18.75
N PRO A 392 0.07 -10.37 -19.85
CA PRO A 392 1.52 -10.23 -19.80
C PRO A 392 1.97 -8.86 -19.27
N GLY A 393 3.07 -8.85 -18.52
CA GLY A 393 3.61 -7.67 -17.86
C GLY A 393 2.88 -7.32 -16.58
N SER A 394 3.29 -6.22 -15.93
CA SER A 394 2.65 -5.71 -14.73
C SER A 394 1.80 -4.50 -15.11
N GLY A 395 0.47 -4.69 -15.14
CA GLY A 395 -0.48 -3.59 -15.34
C GLY A 395 -0.30 -2.57 -14.22
N ARG A 396 0.09 -1.32 -14.52
CA ARG A 396 0.30 -0.28 -13.50
C ARG A 396 -0.83 0.72 -13.41
N LYS A 397 -1.33 1.14 -14.57
CA LYS A 397 -2.43 2.10 -14.69
C LYS A 397 -3.46 1.58 -15.68
N VAL A 398 -4.71 1.95 -15.44
CA VAL A 398 -5.85 1.61 -16.28
C VAL A 398 -6.63 2.87 -16.61
N PHE A 399 -7.15 2.92 -17.84
CA PHE A 399 -8.20 3.83 -18.25
C PHE A 399 -9.39 3.01 -18.71
N VAL A 400 -10.59 3.36 -18.24
CA VAL A 400 -11.83 2.68 -18.61
C VAL A 400 -12.64 3.61 -19.50
N ASP A 401 -13.04 3.12 -20.67
CA ASP A 401 -13.95 3.82 -21.57
C ASP A 401 -14.99 2.84 -22.11
N ASN A 402 -16.23 3.02 -21.67
CA ASN A 402 -17.38 2.18 -22.02
C ASN A 402 -17.08 0.67 -21.83
N ASN A 403 -16.95 -0.06 -22.93
CA ASN A 403 -16.77 -1.51 -22.97
C ASN A 403 -15.30 -1.95 -22.95
N TYR A 404 -14.35 -1.02 -22.83
CA TYR A 404 -12.93 -1.36 -22.87
C TYR A 404 -12.16 -0.82 -21.66
N ALA A 405 -11.23 -1.65 -21.18
CA ALA A 405 -10.17 -1.23 -20.27
C ALA A 405 -8.83 -1.19 -21.04
N TYR A 406 -8.11 -0.08 -20.92
CA TYR A 406 -6.81 0.15 -21.52
C TYR A 406 -5.76 0.13 -20.42
N LEU A 407 -4.83 -0.82 -20.49
CA LEU A 407 -3.81 -1.03 -19.46
C LEU A 407 -2.45 -0.56 -19.95
N ALA A 408 -1.76 0.20 -19.10
CA ALA A 408 -0.32 0.43 -19.21
C ALA A 408 0.42 -0.70 -18.48
N SER A 409 0.87 -1.72 -19.21
CA SER A 409 1.43 -2.97 -18.66
C SER A 409 2.96 -3.06 -18.77
N GLY A 410 3.64 -1.92 -18.63
CA GLY A 410 5.09 -1.86 -18.60
C GLY A 410 5.74 -2.31 -19.91
N ASP A 411 6.62 -3.30 -19.83
CA ASP A 411 7.32 -3.86 -21.00
C ASP A 411 6.38 -4.56 -21.99
N SER A 412 5.16 -4.90 -21.56
CA SER A 412 4.11 -5.45 -22.43
C SER A 412 3.26 -4.37 -23.09
N GLY A 413 3.57 -3.10 -22.86
CA GLY A 413 2.94 -1.97 -23.55
C GLY A 413 1.48 -1.73 -23.19
N LEU A 414 0.72 -1.27 -24.18
CA LEU A 414 -0.73 -1.07 -24.11
C LEU A 414 -1.45 -2.41 -24.29
N ARG A 415 -2.34 -2.76 -23.35
CA ARG A 415 -3.27 -3.89 -23.49
C ARG A 415 -4.70 -3.37 -23.51
N ILE A 416 -5.53 -3.91 -24.40
CA ILE A 416 -6.93 -3.52 -24.56
C ILE A 416 -7.79 -4.73 -24.22
N ILE A 417 -8.58 -4.60 -23.16
CA ILE A 417 -9.42 -5.65 -22.61
C ILE A 417 -10.88 -5.30 -22.84
N ASP A 418 -11.65 -6.23 -23.40
CA ASP A 418 -13.11 -6.11 -23.45
C ASP A 418 -13.69 -6.40 -22.06
N ILE A 419 -14.41 -5.42 -21.53
CA ILE A 419 -15.08 -5.43 -20.23
C ILE A 419 -16.60 -5.32 -20.38
N SER A 420 -17.16 -5.49 -21.59
CA SER A 420 -18.61 -5.45 -21.82
C SER A 420 -19.36 -6.52 -21.03
N ASN A 421 -18.68 -7.61 -20.68
CA ASN A 421 -19.14 -8.58 -19.69
C ASN A 421 -18.05 -8.75 -18.61
N PRO A 422 -18.25 -8.21 -17.39
CA PRO A 422 -17.24 -8.24 -16.34
C PRO A 422 -16.91 -9.67 -15.86
N GLN A 423 -17.75 -10.67 -16.17
CA GLN A 423 -17.50 -12.08 -15.84
C GLN A 423 -16.71 -12.83 -16.92
N ASN A 424 -16.60 -12.27 -18.13
CA ASN A 424 -15.93 -12.91 -19.26
C ASN A 424 -15.03 -11.91 -19.97
N LEU A 425 -13.91 -11.60 -19.30
CA LEU A 425 -12.88 -10.70 -19.79
C LEU A 425 -12.06 -11.39 -20.88
N PHE A 426 -11.73 -10.66 -21.93
CA PHE A 426 -10.76 -11.12 -22.91
C PHE A 426 -9.98 -9.96 -23.51
N GLU A 427 -8.72 -10.21 -23.85
CA GLU A 427 -7.90 -9.24 -24.54
C GLU A 427 -8.28 -9.16 -26.01
N VAL A 428 -8.62 -7.96 -26.48
CA VAL A 428 -8.98 -7.71 -27.88
C VAL A 428 -7.78 -7.32 -28.73
N GLY A 429 -6.78 -6.66 -28.14
CA GLY A 429 -5.58 -6.24 -28.84
C GLY A 429 -4.51 -5.65 -27.93
N SER A 430 -3.33 -5.43 -28.49
CA SER A 430 -2.19 -4.86 -27.78
C SER A 430 -1.25 -4.10 -28.70
N TYR A 431 -0.48 -3.20 -28.10
CA TYR A 431 0.59 -2.46 -28.77
C TYR A 431 1.80 -2.35 -27.84
N ILE A 432 2.97 -2.80 -28.30
CA ILE A 432 4.21 -2.76 -27.51
C ILE A 432 5.07 -1.59 -28.03
N PRO A 433 5.15 -0.45 -27.31
CA PRO A 433 6.09 0.61 -27.66
C PRO A 433 7.54 0.19 -27.37
N PRO A 434 8.55 0.94 -27.86
CA PRO A 434 9.97 0.61 -27.69
C PRO A 434 10.49 0.54 -26.24
N GLN A 435 9.72 1.06 -25.27
CA GLN A 435 10.10 1.14 -23.85
C GLN A 435 8.89 0.96 -22.94
N TYR A 436 9.17 0.86 -21.64
CA TYR A 436 8.19 0.68 -20.57
C TYR A 436 7.04 1.70 -20.64
N THR A 437 5.79 1.23 -20.67
CA THR A 437 4.60 2.10 -20.60
C THR A 437 4.18 2.33 -19.16
N TYR A 438 4.16 3.58 -18.71
CA TYR A 438 3.80 3.96 -17.33
C TYR A 438 2.35 4.39 -17.16
N ASP A 439 1.75 4.97 -18.18
CA ASP A 439 0.39 5.53 -18.12
C ASP A 439 -0.30 5.46 -19.48
N VAL A 440 -1.62 5.45 -19.45
CA VAL A 440 -2.51 5.49 -20.61
C VAL A 440 -3.71 6.37 -20.34
N LYS A 441 -4.06 7.21 -21.31
CA LYS A 441 -5.34 7.93 -21.38
C LYS A 441 -5.97 7.71 -22.74
N VAL A 442 -7.29 7.76 -22.82
CA VAL A 442 -8.03 7.63 -24.08
C VAL A 442 -8.89 8.87 -24.29
N SER A 443 -8.91 9.38 -25.52
CA SER A 443 -9.83 10.43 -25.96
C SER A 443 -10.26 10.15 -27.40
N GLY A 444 -11.55 9.93 -27.59
CA GLY A 444 -12.12 9.53 -28.88
C GLY A 444 -11.48 8.24 -29.39
N ASN A 445 -10.90 8.30 -30.58
CA ASN A 445 -10.31 7.14 -31.26
C ASN A 445 -8.82 6.91 -30.94
N TYR A 446 -8.26 7.62 -29.97
CA TYR A 446 -6.82 7.59 -29.71
C TYR A 446 -6.50 7.24 -28.26
N ALA A 447 -5.52 6.37 -28.07
CA ALA A 447 -4.84 6.14 -26.80
C ALA A 447 -3.50 6.88 -26.76
N TYR A 448 -3.25 7.55 -25.64
CA TYR A 448 -2.08 8.37 -25.38
C TYR A 448 -1.26 7.70 -24.29
N LEU A 449 -0.03 7.29 -24.62
CA LEU A 449 0.84 6.53 -23.74
C LEU A 449 2.01 7.39 -23.27
N ALA A 450 2.28 7.35 -21.96
CA ALA A 450 3.55 7.81 -21.41
C ALA A 450 4.58 6.68 -21.53
N ALA A 451 5.46 6.77 -22.52
CA ALA A 451 6.53 5.80 -22.75
C ALA A 451 7.82 6.29 -22.06
N GLY A 452 8.43 5.41 -21.25
CA GLY A 452 9.65 5.72 -20.52
C GLY A 452 10.85 6.01 -21.43
N TRP A 453 11.87 6.64 -20.84
CA TRP A 453 13.21 6.87 -21.40
C TRP A 453 13.26 7.33 -22.87
N ASP A 454 13.36 8.64 -23.10
CA ASP A 454 13.48 9.27 -24.44
C ASP A 454 12.22 9.21 -25.31
N TYR A 455 11.32 8.26 -25.10
CA TYR A 455 10.20 8.00 -26.02
C TYR A 455 8.97 8.89 -25.81
N GLY A 456 8.88 9.61 -24.69
CA GLY A 456 7.89 10.67 -24.48
C GLY A 456 6.43 10.21 -24.65
N LEU A 457 5.64 11.02 -25.36
CA LEU A 457 4.25 10.73 -25.70
C LEU A 457 4.15 9.85 -26.95
N ARG A 458 3.38 8.77 -26.88
CA ARG A 458 3.00 7.94 -28.04
C ARG A 458 1.49 7.98 -28.26
N ILE A 459 1.05 8.16 -29.50
CA ILE A 459 -0.37 8.29 -29.87
C ILE A 459 -0.75 7.11 -30.77
N ILE A 460 -1.71 6.32 -30.29
CA ILE A 460 -2.14 5.06 -30.89
C ILE A 460 -3.58 5.21 -31.36
N ASP A 461 -3.83 5.01 -32.65
CA ASP A 461 -5.18 4.86 -33.20
C ASP A 461 -5.75 3.52 -32.74
N ILE A 462 -6.87 3.60 -32.04
CA ILE A 462 -7.63 2.48 -31.47
C ILE A 462 -9.03 2.36 -32.09
N THR A 463 -9.28 3.01 -33.24
CA THR A 463 -10.54 2.88 -33.99
C THR A 463 -10.89 1.41 -34.25
N ASN A 464 -9.86 0.59 -34.51
CA ASN A 464 -9.96 -0.86 -34.45
C ASN A 464 -9.14 -1.40 -33.26
N PRO A 465 -9.77 -1.72 -32.11
CA PRO A 465 -9.05 -2.17 -30.92
C PRO A 465 -8.34 -3.52 -31.10
N GLN A 466 -8.67 -4.29 -32.14
CA GLN A 466 -7.97 -5.54 -32.48
C GLN A 466 -6.65 -5.32 -33.21
N ASN A 467 -6.46 -4.13 -33.79
CA ASN A 467 -5.24 -3.77 -34.50
C ASN A 467 -4.90 -2.31 -34.21
N PRO A 468 -4.48 -2.01 -32.96
CA PRO A 468 -4.04 -0.67 -32.59
C PRO A 468 -2.75 -0.31 -33.34
N VAL A 469 -2.66 0.92 -33.85
CA VAL A 469 -1.53 1.37 -34.66
C VAL A 469 -1.03 2.72 -34.17
N GLU A 470 0.28 2.87 -33.97
CA GLU A 470 0.85 4.18 -33.69
C GLU A 470 0.76 5.11 -34.90
N VAL A 471 0.22 6.31 -34.67
CA VAL A 471 0.03 7.34 -35.71
C VAL A 471 0.89 8.57 -35.47
N GLY A 472 1.36 8.81 -34.25
CA GLY A 472 2.19 9.95 -33.90
C GLY A 472 2.96 9.74 -32.60
N ASN A 473 4.02 10.54 -32.41
CA ASN A 473 4.81 10.57 -31.18
C ASN A 473 5.48 11.93 -30.99
N CYS A 474 5.76 12.26 -29.72
CA CYS A 474 6.55 13.41 -29.32
C CYS A 474 7.60 12.96 -28.29
N PRO A 475 8.84 12.67 -28.73
CA PRO A 475 9.93 12.23 -27.87
C PRO A 475 10.32 13.28 -26.81
N ILE A 476 10.73 12.82 -25.63
CA ILE A 476 11.25 13.68 -24.55
C ILE A 476 12.58 13.08 -24.10
N PHE A 477 13.67 13.55 -24.71
CA PHE A 477 15.01 12.99 -24.54
C PHE A 477 15.60 13.20 -23.14
N ASP A 478 16.39 12.23 -22.69
CA ASP A 478 17.11 12.14 -21.42
C ASP A 478 16.24 12.00 -20.16
N TYR A 479 14.92 11.84 -20.31
CA TYR A 479 13.98 11.76 -19.18
C TYR A 479 12.99 10.61 -19.33
N CYS A 480 12.41 10.20 -18.19
CA CYS A 480 11.40 9.17 -18.15
C CYS A 480 10.00 9.76 -17.98
N SER A 481 9.13 9.59 -18.98
CA SER A 481 7.72 9.98 -18.92
C SER A 481 6.92 9.00 -18.05
N ARG A 482 6.28 9.52 -17.00
CA ARG A 482 5.59 8.70 -15.98
C ARG A 482 4.07 8.82 -16.01
N ASN A 483 3.56 9.92 -16.54
CA ASN A 483 2.13 10.24 -16.49
C ASN A 483 1.73 11.07 -17.70
N VAL A 484 0.48 10.89 -18.13
CA VAL A 484 -0.17 11.74 -19.13
C VAL A 484 -1.58 12.11 -18.65
N SER A 485 -1.95 13.37 -18.85
CA SER A 485 -3.30 13.91 -18.66
C SER A 485 -3.73 14.64 -19.93
N LEU A 486 -5.05 14.72 -20.18
CA LEU A 486 -5.59 15.30 -21.41
C LEU A 486 -6.57 16.43 -21.06
N SER A 487 -6.54 17.53 -21.80
CA SER A 487 -7.56 18.59 -21.74
C SER A 487 -7.66 19.30 -23.09
N GLY A 488 -8.84 19.23 -23.71
CA GLY A 488 -9.06 19.78 -25.06
C GLY A 488 -8.08 19.19 -26.06
N ASP A 489 -7.37 20.07 -26.77
CA ASP A 489 -6.40 19.73 -27.81
C ASP A 489 -4.97 19.50 -27.27
N TYR A 490 -4.80 19.31 -25.96
CA TYR A 490 -3.49 19.20 -25.32
C TYR A 490 -3.33 17.94 -24.47
N ALA A 491 -2.13 17.35 -24.55
CA ALA A 491 -1.62 16.34 -23.64
C ALA A 491 -0.55 16.93 -22.71
N TYR A 492 -0.65 16.62 -21.42
CA TYR A 492 0.24 17.10 -20.37
C TYR A 492 1.04 15.91 -19.85
N VAL A 493 2.34 15.86 -20.13
CA VAL A 493 3.22 14.72 -19.86
C VAL A 493 4.17 15.05 -18.71
N GLY A 494 4.01 14.34 -17.60
CA GLY A 494 4.87 14.46 -16.42
C GLY A 494 6.09 13.55 -16.52
N THR A 495 7.25 14.07 -16.13
CA THR A 495 8.54 13.36 -16.15
C THR A 495 9.13 13.17 -14.75
N ASP A 496 10.20 12.39 -14.65
CA ASP A 496 10.93 12.16 -13.40
C ASP A 496 11.84 13.31 -12.96
N SER A 497 12.35 14.13 -13.88
CA SER A 497 13.33 15.18 -13.54
C SER A 497 13.34 16.40 -14.48
N ALA A 498 12.41 16.50 -15.43
CA ALA A 498 12.28 17.65 -16.33
C ALA A 498 10.94 18.39 -16.18
N GLY A 499 10.09 18.01 -15.23
CA GLY A 499 8.79 18.63 -15.01
C GLY A 499 7.73 18.22 -16.02
N LEU A 500 6.88 19.16 -16.42
CA LEU A 500 5.65 18.95 -17.16
C LEU A 500 5.75 19.52 -18.59
N PHE A 501 5.64 18.66 -19.59
CA PHE A 501 5.58 19.05 -21.00
C PHE A 501 4.12 19.18 -21.45
N VAL A 502 3.81 20.24 -22.18
CA VAL A 502 2.50 20.49 -22.79
C VAL A 502 2.63 20.25 -24.29
N ILE A 503 1.88 19.30 -24.81
CA ILE A 503 1.98 18.81 -26.17
C ILE A 503 0.66 19.08 -26.88
N ASP A 504 0.70 19.83 -27.98
CA ASP A 504 -0.45 20.00 -28.87
C ASP A 504 -0.71 18.67 -29.61
N ILE A 505 -1.95 18.20 -29.50
CA ILE A 505 -2.45 16.97 -30.09
C ILE A 505 -3.65 17.22 -31.02
N THR A 506 -3.84 18.46 -31.48
CA THR A 506 -4.89 18.84 -32.44
C THR A 506 -4.81 17.98 -33.70
N ASP A 507 -3.60 17.78 -34.21
CA ASP A 507 -3.29 16.74 -35.20
C ASP A 507 -2.52 15.59 -34.52
N PRO A 508 -3.19 14.45 -34.21
CA PRO A 508 -2.54 13.33 -33.55
C PRO A 508 -1.46 12.65 -34.40
N HIS A 509 -1.34 12.97 -35.70
CA HIS A 509 -0.28 12.46 -36.56
C HIS A 509 0.99 13.33 -36.54
N SER A 510 0.87 14.56 -36.04
CA SER A 510 1.96 15.54 -36.00
C SER A 510 2.01 16.28 -34.65
N PRO A 511 2.03 15.57 -33.50
CA PRO A 511 2.07 16.23 -32.19
C PRO A 511 3.39 16.97 -31.99
N PHE A 512 3.36 18.09 -31.26
CA PHE A 512 4.54 18.87 -30.95
C PHE A 512 4.44 19.55 -29.58
N GLU A 513 5.59 19.86 -28.98
CA GLU A 513 5.67 20.58 -27.71
C GLU A 513 5.23 22.04 -27.89
N GLU A 514 4.18 22.43 -27.19
CA GLU A 514 3.65 23.80 -27.14
C GLU A 514 4.25 24.60 -25.97
N GLY A 515 4.44 23.95 -24.81
CA GLY A 515 4.93 24.61 -23.59
C GLY A 515 5.58 23.65 -22.61
N HIS A 516 6.27 24.21 -21.62
CA HIS A 516 7.08 23.43 -20.68
C HIS A 516 7.18 24.12 -19.31
N TYR A 517 6.83 23.39 -18.25
CA TYR A 517 7.10 23.79 -16.87
C TYR A 517 8.25 22.96 -16.30
N TYR A 518 9.38 23.60 -16.03
CA TYR A 518 10.59 22.94 -15.56
C TYR A 518 10.62 22.76 -14.04
N THR A 519 10.79 21.52 -13.58
CA THR A 519 11.08 21.19 -12.19
C THR A 519 11.92 19.90 -12.11
N TYR A 520 12.77 19.79 -11.08
CA TYR A 520 13.57 18.59 -10.82
C TYR A 520 12.79 17.51 -10.04
N LYS A 521 11.55 17.80 -9.65
CA LYS A 521 10.72 16.87 -8.89
C LYS A 521 10.01 15.91 -9.85
N SER A 522 10.01 14.63 -9.51
CA SER A 522 9.29 13.60 -10.26
C SER A 522 7.79 13.80 -10.14
N ILE A 523 7.11 13.85 -11.28
CA ILE A 523 5.64 13.91 -11.37
C ILE A 523 5.10 12.48 -11.49
N HIS A 524 4.40 12.01 -10.46
CA HIS A 524 3.85 10.64 -10.41
C HIS A 524 2.42 10.56 -10.96
N GLN A 525 1.63 11.60 -10.71
CA GLN A 525 0.26 11.74 -11.18
C GLN A 525 -0.06 13.21 -11.41
N SER A 526 -0.92 13.47 -12.39
CA SER A 526 -1.57 14.76 -12.56
C SER A 526 -3.07 14.64 -12.75
N MET A 527 -3.80 15.70 -12.40
CA MET A 527 -5.23 15.84 -12.68
C MET A 527 -5.50 17.27 -13.12
N ILE A 528 -6.38 17.43 -14.10
CA ILE A 528 -6.77 18.74 -14.63
C ILE A 528 -8.18 19.05 -14.17
N LYS A 529 -8.39 20.29 -13.70
CA LYS A 529 -9.71 20.82 -13.37
C LYS A 529 -9.81 22.29 -13.80
N GLY A 530 -10.63 22.56 -14.80
CA GLY A 530 -10.74 23.89 -15.40
C GLY A 530 -9.40 24.32 -16.00
N ASN A 531 -8.90 25.49 -15.59
CA ASN A 531 -7.63 26.05 -16.06
C ASN A 531 -6.42 25.64 -15.20
N TYR A 532 -6.58 24.69 -14.28
CA TYR A 532 -5.52 24.27 -13.38
C TYR A 532 -5.15 22.81 -13.58
N ILE A 533 -3.85 22.53 -13.46
CA ILE A 533 -3.32 21.18 -13.31
C ILE A 533 -2.68 21.00 -11.94
N TYR A 534 -3.02 19.90 -11.29
CA TYR A 534 -2.56 19.51 -9.96
C TYR A 534 -1.56 18.38 -10.13
N LEU A 535 -0.39 18.50 -9.51
CA LEU A 535 0.74 17.58 -9.68
C LEU A 535 1.10 16.90 -8.36
N ALA A 536 0.99 15.56 -8.32
CA ALA A 536 1.52 14.75 -7.22
C ALA A 536 3.02 14.52 -7.45
N MET A 537 3.81 15.03 -6.52
CA MET A 537 5.27 15.01 -6.59
C MET A 537 5.88 14.85 -5.19
N ARG A 538 6.77 15.75 -4.75
CA ARG A 538 7.08 15.91 -3.32
C ARG A 538 6.06 16.88 -2.71
N GLY A 539 4.89 16.37 -2.30
CA GLY A 539 3.73 17.19 -1.94
C GLY A 539 2.83 17.45 -3.15
N LEU A 540 2.32 18.69 -3.26
CA LEU A 540 1.40 19.15 -4.30
C LEU A 540 1.94 20.44 -4.92
N GLU A 541 1.98 20.51 -6.25
CA GLU A 541 2.10 21.76 -6.99
C GLU A 541 0.86 21.97 -7.87
N ILE A 542 0.43 23.22 -7.99
CA ILE A 542 -0.73 23.63 -8.79
C ILE A 542 -0.27 24.65 -9.82
N LEU A 543 -0.46 24.35 -11.10
CA LEU A 543 -0.10 25.23 -12.20
C LEU A 543 -1.36 25.79 -12.87
N ASP A 544 -1.30 27.05 -13.31
CA ASP A 544 -2.24 27.60 -14.28
C ASP A 544 -1.82 27.16 -15.69
N ILE A 545 -2.77 26.61 -16.43
CA ILE A 545 -2.62 26.11 -17.80
C ILE A 545 -3.62 26.78 -18.76
N SER A 546 -4.13 27.97 -18.42
CA SER A 546 -4.98 28.77 -19.31
C SER A 546 -4.25 29.22 -20.58
N ASP A 547 -2.92 29.36 -20.51
CA ASP A 547 -2.02 29.51 -21.64
C ASP A 547 -1.13 28.25 -21.74
N PRO A 548 -1.48 27.28 -22.63
CA PRO A 548 -0.72 26.04 -22.81
C PRO A 548 0.74 26.24 -23.17
N SER A 549 1.10 27.39 -23.78
CA SER A 549 2.47 27.70 -24.17
C SER A 549 3.36 28.14 -23.00
N ASN A 550 2.75 28.55 -21.89
CA ASN A 550 3.45 29.08 -20.72
C ASN A 550 2.75 28.66 -19.41
N PRO A 551 2.76 27.35 -19.08
CA PRO A 551 2.27 26.88 -17.79
C PRO A 551 3.13 27.43 -16.65
N PHE A 552 2.51 27.93 -15.58
CA PHE A 552 3.25 28.51 -14.46
C PHE A 552 2.67 28.15 -13.09
N LEU A 553 3.55 28.08 -12.09
CA LEU A 553 3.20 27.74 -10.72
C LEU A 553 2.33 28.83 -10.09
N ILE A 554 1.19 28.42 -9.54
CA ILE A 554 0.27 29.27 -8.79
C ILE A 554 0.44 29.05 -7.28
N GLY A 555 0.55 27.80 -6.86
CA GLY A 555 0.66 27.45 -5.44
C GLY A 555 1.26 26.07 -5.24
N SER A 556 1.79 25.83 -4.04
CA SER A 556 2.40 24.57 -3.65
C SER A 556 2.16 24.27 -2.19
N TRP A 557 2.01 23.00 -1.87
CA TRP A 557 2.00 22.50 -0.50
C TRP A 557 3.01 21.38 -0.35
N GLU A 558 3.84 21.43 0.69
CA GLU A 558 4.78 20.36 1.03
C GLU A 558 4.63 19.96 2.50
N PRO A 559 4.71 18.66 2.83
CA PRO A 559 4.77 18.21 4.21
C PRO A 559 6.12 18.57 4.86
N PRO A 560 6.19 18.65 6.20
CA PRO A 560 7.40 19.06 6.92
C PRO A 560 8.54 18.02 6.91
N TYR A 561 8.33 16.89 6.25
CA TYR A 561 9.29 15.78 6.10
C TYR A 561 9.37 15.36 4.64
N TYR A 562 10.39 14.60 4.30
CA TYR A 562 10.56 14.08 2.95
C TYR A 562 9.58 12.93 2.71
N CYS A 563 8.65 13.09 1.77
CA CYS A 563 7.82 12.00 1.26
C CYS A 563 7.43 12.24 -0.20
N ILE A 564 6.99 11.18 -0.87
CA ILE A 564 6.58 11.19 -2.26
C ILE A 564 5.05 11.04 -2.31
N SER A 565 4.40 11.88 -3.09
CA SER A 565 2.99 11.78 -3.44
C SER A 565 2.85 10.89 -4.68
N LEU A 566 2.11 9.79 -4.56
CA LEU A 566 1.99 8.79 -5.65
C LEU A 566 0.74 8.96 -6.50
N ASP A 567 -0.34 9.47 -5.90
CA ASP A 567 -1.64 9.63 -6.54
C ASP A 567 -2.39 10.80 -5.92
N LEU A 568 -3.33 11.36 -6.67
CA LEU A 568 -4.21 12.43 -6.19
C LEU A 568 -5.60 12.33 -6.79
N GLN A 569 -6.59 12.86 -6.08
CA GLN A 569 -7.93 13.14 -6.59
C GLN A 569 -8.29 14.58 -6.24
N VAL A 570 -8.80 15.33 -7.21
CA VAL A 570 -9.31 16.69 -7.02
C VAL A 570 -10.82 16.63 -7.05
N ILE A 571 -11.46 16.97 -5.93
CA ILE A 571 -12.91 16.97 -5.78
C ILE A 571 -13.29 18.34 -5.23
N ASP A 572 -14.04 19.11 -6.02
CA ASP A 572 -14.35 20.50 -5.67
C ASP A 572 -13.09 21.29 -5.29
N ASP A 573 -13.09 21.87 -4.10
CA ASP A 573 -11.99 22.69 -3.60
C ASP A 573 -11.04 21.86 -2.72
N LEU A 574 -11.07 20.53 -2.81
CA LEU A 574 -10.23 19.64 -2.02
C LEU A 574 -9.36 18.75 -2.91
N VAL A 575 -8.10 18.60 -2.53
CA VAL A 575 -7.18 17.60 -3.07
C VAL A 575 -6.92 16.54 -2.02
N PHE A 576 -7.23 15.30 -2.37
CA PHE A 576 -6.85 14.11 -1.63
C PHE A 576 -5.55 13.58 -2.20
N LEU A 577 -4.50 13.52 -1.38
CA LEU A 577 -3.14 13.22 -1.82
C LEU A 577 -2.61 11.99 -1.09
N CYS A 578 -2.23 10.96 -1.85
CA CYS A 578 -1.59 9.75 -1.29
C CYS A 578 -0.10 9.97 -1.13
N LEU A 579 0.38 10.01 0.12
CA LEU A 579 1.80 10.09 0.44
C LEU A 579 2.33 8.70 0.78
N ALA A 580 3.34 8.25 0.05
CA ALA A 580 4.04 7.00 0.29
C ALA A 580 4.55 6.95 1.74
N GLY A 581 4.10 5.97 2.51
CA GLY A 581 4.48 5.79 3.93
C GLY A 581 3.94 6.85 4.90
N ALA A 582 3.20 7.85 4.41
CA ALA A 582 2.66 8.93 5.23
C ALA A 582 1.13 9.07 5.10
N GLY A 583 0.44 8.14 4.46
CA GLY A 583 -1.02 8.11 4.42
C GLY A 583 -1.65 9.12 3.47
N LEU A 584 -2.91 9.45 3.69
CA LEU A 584 -3.71 10.38 2.92
C LEU A 584 -3.64 11.79 3.52
N ARG A 585 -3.55 12.82 2.68
CA ARG A 585 -3.68 14.24 3.07
C ARG A 585 -4.86 14.87 2.37
N MET A 586 -5.56 15.75 3.07
CA MET A 586 -6.64 16.54 2.52
C MET A 586 -6.22 18.01 2.50
N ILE A 587 -6.10 18.56 1.30
CA ILE A 587 -5.61 19.92 1.06
C ILE A 587 -6.75 20.76 0.50
N ASP A 588 -7.08 21.86 1.16
CA ASP A 588 -7.99 22.89 0.64
C ASP A 588 -7.27 23.71 -0.43
N VAL A 589 -7.88 23.78 -1.61
CA VAL A 589 -7.43 24.48 -2.81
C VAL A 589 -8.50 25.44 -3.35
N SER A 590 -9.44 25.87 -2.51
CA SER A 590 -10.42 26.92 -2.85
C SER A 590 -9.76 28.23 -3.28
N ASP A 591 -8.59 28.52 -2.72
CA ASP A 591 -7.59 29.43 -3.27
C ASP A 591 -6.37 28.61 -3.75
N PRO A 592 -6.27 28.31 -5.06
CA PRO A 592 -5.16 27.54 -5.61
C PRO A 592 -3.78 28.16 -5.35
N SER A 593 -3.70 29.46 -5.06
CA SER A 593 -2.43 30.15 -4.77
C SER A 593 -1.94 29.94 -3.34
N ASN A 594 -2.81 29.48 -2.45
CA ASN A 594 -2.51 29.23 -1.05
C ASN A 594 -3.12 27.90 -0.58
N PRO A 595 -2.65 26.75 -1.12
CA PRO A 595 -3.14 25.44 -0.72
C PRO A 595 -2.79 25.15 0.74
N THR A 596 -3.77 24.72 1.53
CA THR A 596 -3.58 24.46 2.97
C THR A 596 -4.06 23.06 3.34
N GLU A 597 -3.22 22.30 4.05
CA GLU A 597 -3.68 21.06 4.67
C GLU A 597 -4.76 21.38 5.71
N VAL A 598 -5.91 20.75 5.53
CA VAL A 598 -7.04 20.87 6.45
C VAL A 598 -7.22 19.60 7.26
N ASP A 599 -6.71 18.46 6.78
CA ASP A 599 -6.78 17.20 7.50
C ASP A 599 -5.80 16.13 6.96
N SER A 600 -5.61 15.06 7.74
CA SER A 600 -4.80 13.90 7.39
C SER A 600 -5.46 12.60 7.85
N PHE A 601 -5.19 11.52 7.14
CA PHE A 601 -5.63 10.20 7.53
C PHE A 601 -4.52 9.18 7.28
N PHE A 602 -4.20 8.39 8.29
CA PHE A 602 -3.23 7.32 8.18
C PHE A 602 -3.97 5.98 8.22
N PRO A 603 -4.21 5.34 7.06
CA PRO A 603 -4.77 3.99 7.07
C PRO A 603 -3.81 3.07 7.81
N GLN A 604 -4.29 2.46 8.90
CA GLN A 604 -3.46 1.57 9.69
C GLN A 604 -3.01 0.39 8.83
N GLY A 605 -1.72 0.04 8.93
CA GLY A 605 -1.21 -1.21 8.38
C GLY A 605 -0.96 -1.26 6.87
N THR A 606 -1.07 -0.14 6.15
CA THR A 606 -0.80 -0.11 4.71
C THR A 606 -0.15 1.19 4.25
N SER A 607 0.72 1.10 3.25
CA SER A 607 1.20 2.26 2.50
C SER A 607 0.15 2.72 1.50
N THR A 608 -0.35 3.94 1.60
CA THR A 608 -1.32 4.50 0.63
C THR A 608 -0.63 4.81 -0.71
N ASN A 609 -0.92 4.02 -1.74
CA ASN A 609 -0.28 4.18 -3.06
C ASN A 609 -1.22 4.80 -4.08
N TYR A 610 -2.46 4.30 -4.16
CA TYR A 610 -3.47 4.83 -5.06
C TYR A 610 -4.80 4.99 -4.33
N LEU A 611 -5.59 5.97 -4.79
CA LEU A 611 -6.94 6.19 -4.30
C LEU A 611 -7.95 6.32 -5.44
N CYS A 612 -9.15 5.83 -5.15
CA CYS A 612 -10.35 6.14 -5.90
C CYS A 612 -11.48 6.44 -4.91
N LEU A 613 -12.32 7.42 -5.24
CA LEU A 613 -13.53 7.70 -4.49
C LEU A 613 -14.72 7.21 -5.32
N ASP A 614 -15.67 6.54 -4.67
CA ASP A 614 -17.01 6.36 -5.18
C ASP A 614 -18.02 6.66 -4.06
N SER A 615 -18.98 7.54 -4.35
CA SER A 615 -19.97 8.00 -3.37
C SER A 615 -19.32 8.50 -2.06
N ASN A 616 -19.52 7.77 -0.95
CA ASN A 616 -18.94 8.09 0.36
C ASN A 616 -17.82 7.11 0.75
N TYR A 617 -17.22 6.40 -0.19
CA TYR A 617 -16.22 5.37 0.08
C TYR A 617 -14.91 5.66 -0.64
N PHE A 618 -13.80 5.72 0.09
CA PHE A 618 -12.48 5.64 -0.48
C PHE A 618 -12.04 4.19 -0.60
N TYR A 619 -11.53 3.89 -1.78
CA TYR A 619 -10.87 2.65 -2.15
C TYR A 619 -9.39 2.96 -2.24
N ILE A 620 -8.62 2.45 -1.27
CA ILE A 620 -7.20 2.73 -1.13
C ILE A 620 -6.45 1.43 -1.39
N THR A 621 -5.54 1.44 -2.37
CA THR A 621 -4.59 0.35 -2.56
C THR A 621 -3.26 0.67 -1.93
N GLY A 622 -2.64 -0.38 -1.41
CA GLY A 622 -1.35 -0.30 -0.76
C GLY A 622 -0.67 -1.65 -0.66
N SER A 623 0.36 -1.72 0.18
CA SER A 623 1.03 -2.98 0.49
C SER A 623 0.03 -4.03 0.99
N GLY A 624 -0.88 -3.68 1.89
CA GLY A 624 -1.84 -4.60 2.54
C GLY A 624 -3.00 -5.10 1.67
N GLY A 625 -3.13 -4.64 0.42
CA GLY A 625 -4.24 -4.93 -0.47
C GLY A 625 -5.16 -3.73 -0.72
N LEU A 626 -6.46 -4.00 -0.86
CA LEU A 626 -7.50 -2.98 -1.07
C LEU A 626 -8.25 -2.72 0.23
N GLN A 627 -8.07 -1.55 0.80
CA GLN A 627 -8.82 -1.09 1.96
C GLN A 627 -9.95 -0.16 1.55
N VAL A 628 -11.12 -0.39 2.14
CA VAL A 628 -12.31 0.44 1.94
C VAL A 628 -12.59 1.22 3.21
N TYR A 629 -12.74 2.52 3.05
CA TYR A 629 -13.09 3.43 4.13
C TYR A 629 -14.31 4.23 3.76
N LYS A 630 -15.29 4.28 4.67
CA LYS A 630 -16.43 5.18 4.54
C LYS A 630 -16.08 6.52 5.13
N VAL A 631 -16.32 7.57 4.35
CA VAL A 631 -16.11 8.95 4.74
C VAL A 631 -17.38 9.47 5.36
N THR A 632 -17.27 9.96 6.59
CA THR A 632 -18.31 10.77 7.18
C THR A 632 -17.75 12.17 7.32
N VAL A 633 -17.76 12.99 6.26
CA VAL A 633 -17.26 14.37 6.37
C VAL A 633 -18.10 15.11 7.43
N THR A 634 -17.55 15.26 8.63
CA THR A 634 -18.16 16.00 9.73
C THR A 634 -17.39 17.28 10.01
N GLY A 635 -17.10 18.07 8.98
CA GLY A 635 -16.74 19.49 9.14
C GLY A 635 -17.86 20.36 9.74
N VAL A 636 -18.68 19.80 10.63
CA VAL A 636 -19.72 20.48 11.39
C VAL A 636 -19.36 20.35 12.87
N GLU A 637 -18.45 21.19 13.33
CA GLU A 637 -18.69 21.76 14.66
C GLU A 637 -20.04 22.49 14.57
N GLU A 638 -20.98 22.16 15.45
CA GLU A 638 -22.07 23.07 15.70
C GLU A 638 -21.43 24.38 16.17
N ALA A 639 -21.43 25.41 15.31
CA ALA A 639 -21.09 26.74 15.77
C ALA A 639 -21.97 26.99 17.01
N PRO A 640 -21.39 27.27 18.20
CA PRO A 640 -22.20 27.65 19.34
C PRO A 640 -23.04 28.85 18.92
N PRO A 641 -24.29 28.97 19.42
CA PRO A 641 -25.15 30.08 19.06
C PRO A 641 -24.34 31.37 19.22
N ILE A 642 -24.20 32.12 18.13
CA ILE A 642 -23.54 33.42 18.16
C ILE A 642 -24.40 34.30 19.08
N ASN A 643 -24.01 34.39 20.34
CA ASN A 643 -24.57 35.33 21.30
C ASN A 643 -23.94 36.70 21.04
N THR A 644 -24.30 37.31 19.92
CA THR A 644 -24.34 38.77 19.80
C THR A 644 -25.79 39.20 19.70
N ILE A 645 -26.20 40.02 20.66
CA ILE A 645 -27.55 40.58 20.79
C ILE A 645 -27.89 41.32 19.49
N GLY A 646 -28.81 40.75 18.70
CA GLY A 646 -29.35 41.32 17.47
C GLY A 646 -29.65 40.26 16.41
N SER A 647 -30.85 39.66 16.47
CA SER A 647 -31.43 38.67 15.53
C SER A 647 -30.61 37.40 15.27
N THR A 648 -30.94 36.32 16.00
CA THR A 648 -30.57 34.95 15.65
C THR A 648 -31.23 34.55 14.33
N ILE A 649 -30.43 34.47 13.27
CA ILE A 649 -30.86 33.84 12.01
C ILE A 649 -31.13 32.36 12.32
N THR A 650 -32.35 31.90 12.11
CA THR A 650 -32.75 30.52 12.44
C THR A 650 -33.32 29.85 11.19
N VAL A 651 -32.59 28.89 10.65
CA VAL A 651 -33.17 27.85 9.80
C VAL A 651 -33.62 26.76 10.75
N ASN A 652 -34.93 26.61 10.95
CA ASN A 652 -35.47 25.72 11.98
C ASN A 652 -35.07 24.27 11.67
N ARG A 653 -34.11 23.73 12.43
CA ARG A 653 -33.60 22.36 12.33
C ARG A 653 -34.65 21.27 12.63
N SER A 654 -35.82 21.66 13.12
CA SER A 654 -36.75 20.75 13.80
C SER A 654 -38.16 20.75 13.20
N VAL A 655 -38.32 20.70 11.87
CA VAL A 655 -39.57 20.19 11.25
C VAL A 655 -39.28 19.58 9.86
N PHE A 656 -38.41 18.57 9.78
CA PHE A 656 -38.61 17.53 8.77
C PHE A 656 -39.72 16.61 9.30
N SER A 657 -40.97 17.07 9.24
CA SER A 657 -42.11 16.18 9.41
C SER A 657 -42.48 15.64 8.03
N LEU A 658 -42.28 14.34 7.82
CA LEU A 658 -42.85 13.63 6.68
C LEU A 658 -44.38 13.77 6.74
N SER A 659 -44.95 14.44 5.75
CA SER A 659 -46.37 14.37 5.43
C SER A 659 -46.49 13.75 4.03
N GLY A 660 -46.28 12.44 3.93
CA GLY A 660 -46.19 11.74 2.65
C GLY A 660 -44.83 11.97 1.97
N ASN A 661 -44.82 12.11 0.65
CA ASN A 661 -43.61 12.15 -0.19
C ASN A 661 -42.92 13.52 -0.26
N HIS A 662 -43.08 14.42 0.72
CA HIS A 662 -42.54 15.78 0.63
C HIS A 662 -41.53 16.10 1.75
N ALA A 663 -40.38 16.64 1.37
CA ALA A 663 -39.45 17.30 2.29
C ALA A 663 -39.77 18.81 2.37
N LEU A 664 -39.54 19.44 3.53
CA LEU A 664 -39.87 20.83 3.80
C LEU A 664 -38.71 21.54 4.49
N LEU A 665 -38.16 22.58 3.86
CA LEU A 665 -37.20 23.51 4.43
C LEU A 665 -37.94 24.78 4.86
N THR A 666 -37.76 25.24 6.10
CA THR A 666 -38.33 26.52 6.57
C THR A 666 -37.24 27.44 7.09
N TRP A 667 -37.35 28.74 6.82
CA TRP A 667 -36.42 29.75 7.28
C TRP A 667 -37.15 30.95 7.86
N SER A 668 -36.52 31.58 8.86
CA SER A 668 -36.92 32.87 9.41
C SER A 668 -35.71 33.74 9.70
N ASN A 669 -35.92 35.06 9.77
CA ASN A 669 -34.89 36.07 10.03
C ASN A 669 -33.78 36.15 8.97
N LEU A 670 -34.05 35.83 7.70
CA LEU A 670 -33.11 36.09 6.60
C LEU A 670 -33.13 37.58 6.17
N PRO A 671 -32.08 38.11 5.51
CA PRO A 671 -31.95 39.54 5.15
C PRO A 671 -32.92 40.04 4.07
N GLY A 672 -34.01 39.32 3.79
CA GLY A 672 -35.07 39.73 2.87
C GLY A 672 -34.80 39.39 1.41
N GLN A 673 -33.56 39.16 1.00
CA GLN A 673 -33.25 38.58 -0.30
C GLN A 673 -31.93 37.79 -0.23
N GLY A 674 -31.77 36.76 -1.06
CA GLY A 674 -30.53 35.98 -1.15
C GLY A 674 -30.71 34.65 -1.86
N LYS A 675 -29.75 33.75 -1.69
CA LYS A 675 -29.73 32.41 -2.31
C LYS A 675 -29.62 31.32 -1.27
N ILE A 676 -30.28 30.19 -1.51
CA ILE A 676 -30.06 28.90 -0.86
C ILE A 676 -29.51 27.98 -1.93
N GLU A 677 -28.26 27.56 -1.78
CA GLU A 677 -27.65 26.56 -2.66
C GLU A 677 -27.57 25.24 -1.91
N ILE A 678 -28.02 24.17 -2.56
CA ILE A 678 -28.02 22.81 -2.03
C ILE A 678 -26.95 22.02 -2.78
N PHE A 679 -26.16 21.28 -2.03
CA PHE A 679 -25.05 20.49 -2.50
C PHE A 679 -25.22 19.06 -2.05
N SER A 680 -24.78 18.13 -2.89
CA SER A 680 -24.55 16.74 -2.46
C SER A 680 -23.46 16.70 -1.40
N VAL A 681 -23.30 15.54 -0.77
CA VAL A 681 -22.22 15.30 0.19
C VAL A 681 -20.81 15.49 -0.41
N ILE A 682 -20.68 15.30 -1.72
CA ILE A 682 -19.45 15.51 -2.50
C ILE A 682 -19.39 16.92 -3.12
N GLY A 683 -20.17 17.88 -2.59
CA GLY A 683 -20.12 19.30 -2.93
C GLY A 683 -20.61 19.69 -4.32
N THR A 684 -21.11 18.74 -5.13
CA THR A 684 -21.83 19.04 -6.37
C THR A 684 -23.10 19.83 -6.04
N ARG A 685 -23.24 21.03 -6.60
CA ARG A 685 -24.45 21.86 -6.43
C ARG A 685 -25.62 21.19 -7.15
N ILE A 686 -26.56 20.68 -6.36
CA ILE A 686 -27.76 19.99 -6.85
C ILE A 686 -28.84 20.99 -7.22
N GLU A 687 -29.00 22.06 -6.43
CA GLU A 687 -30.08 23.03 -6.61
C GLU A 687 -29.67 24.43 -6.14
N GLU A 688 -30.26 25.46 -6.73
CA GLU A 688 -30.13 26.86 -6.30
C GLU A 688 -31.51 27.52 -6.23
N ILE A 689 -31.83 28.13 -5.10
CA ILE A 689 -33.12 28.77 -4.84
C ILE A 689 -32.90 30.22 -4.43
N ASP A 690 -33.46 31.16 -5.19
CA ASP A 690 -33.55 32.56 -4.79
C ASP A 690 -34.69 32.75 -3.78
N PHE A 691 -34.43 33.46 -2.68
CA PHE A 691 -35.47 33.93 -1.75
C PHE A 691 -35.57 35.46 -1.75
N ASN A 692 -36.78 35.99 -1.60
CA ASN A 692 -37.09 37.43 -1.60
C ASN A 692 -37.89 37.87 -0.35
N ASN A 693 -37.94 37.04 0.69
CA ASN A 693 -38.65 37.33 1.94
C ASN A 693 -37.80 36.91 3.15
N GLN A 694 -37.99 37.59 4.29
CA GLN A 694 -37.28 37.26 5.54
C GLN A 694 -37.73 35.92 6.16
N GLU A 695 -38.93 35.46 5.81
CA GLU A 695 -39.49 34.19 6.24
C GLU A 695 -40.06 33.45 5.02
N GLY A 696 -39.97 32.13 5.03
CA GLY A 696 -40.51 31.30 3.97
C GLY A 696 -40.32 29.81 4.20
N SER A 697 -40.88 29.03 3.28
CA SER A 697 -40.75 27.59 3.26
C SER A 697 -40.66 27.06 1.84
N LEU A 698 -39.80 26.06 1.62
CA LEU A 698 -39.70 25.33 0.37
C LEU A 698 -40.07 23.88 0.62
N SER A 699 -40.97 23.34 -0.19
CA SER A 699 -41.30 21.91 -0.16
C SER A 699 -41.02 21.27 -1.51
N TRP A 700 -40.44 20.07 -1.51
CA TRP A 700 -40.20 19.30 -2.73
C TRP A 700 -40.72 17.86 -2.58
N ASP A 701 -41.22 17.31 -3.69
CA ASP A 701 -41.71 15.94 -3.79
C ASP A 701 -40.54 14.99 -4.04
N ILE A 702 -40.20 14.18 -3.03
CA ILE A 702 -39.08 13.23 -3.00
C ILE A 702 -39.27 12.16 -4.10
N SER A 703 -40.52 11.79 -4.42
CA SER A 703 -40.83 10.74 -5.42
C SER A 703 -40.62 11.17 -6.88
N ARG A 704 -40.31 12.45 -7.11
CA ARG A 704 -39.97 13.02 -8.42
C ARG A 704 -38.64 13.79 -8.40
N SER A 705 -37.86 13.67 -7.32
CA SER A 705 -36.76 14.59 -7.05
C SER A 705 -35.44 14.17 -7.71
N ILE A 706 -34.59 15.17 -7.98
CA ILE A 706 -33.17 15.06 -8.34
C ILE A 706 -32.28 14.57 -7.17
N PHE A 707 -32.86 14.25 -6.01
CA PHE A 707 -32.15 13.84 -4.81
C PHE A 707 -32.28 12.33 -4.59
N SER A 708 -31.15 11.62 -4.53
CA SER A 708 -31.08 10.23 -4.04
C SER A 708 -31.07 10.19 -2.50
N SER A 709 -31.31 9.01 -1.91
CA SER A 709 -31.02 8.78 -0.50
C SER A 709 -29.58 9.17 -0.17
N GLY A 710 -29.37 10.02 0.84
CA GLY A 710 -28.05 10.58 1.12
C GLY A 710 -28.07 11.81 2.02
N LEU A 711 -26.87 12.28 2.35
CA LEU A 711 -26.66 13.52 3.11
C LEU A 711 -26.47 14.68 2.13
N TYR A 712 -27.12 15.80 2.41
CA TYR A 712 -27.04 17.02 1.62
C TYR A 712 -26.64 18.19 2.50
N PHE A 713 -25.91 19.12 1.90
CA PHE A 713 -25.51 20.37 2.52
C PHE A 713 -26.26 21.52 1.87
N TYR A 714 -26.54 22.56 2.64
CA TYR A 714 -27.01 23.81 2.05
C TYR A 714 -26.22 24.97 2.61
N ARG A 715 -26.06 26.00 1.78
CA ARG A 715 -25.54 27.30 2.21
C ARG A 715 -26.52 28.39 1.82
N VAL A 716 -26.67 29.36 2.69
CA VAL A 716 -27.52 30.53 2.49
C VAL A 716 -26.61 31.74 2.38
N SER A 717 -26.74 32.52 1.31
CA SER A 717 -25.98 33.74 1.09
C SER A 717 -26.90 34.94 0.86
N ASN A 718 -26.41 36.14 1.16
CA ASN A 718 -27.09 37.39 0.80
C ASN A 718 -26.88 37.72 -0.70
N PRO A 719 -27.52 38.77 -1.24
CA PRO A 719 -27.39 39.14 -2.66
C PRO A 719 -25.97 39.59 -3.06
N GLY A 720 -25.15 39.96 -2.07
CA GLY A 720 -23.74 40.28 -2.26
C GLY A 720 -22.81 39.07 -2.22
N GLY A 721 -23.34 37.85 -2.13
CA GLY A 721 -22.57 36.60 -2.09
C GLY A 721 -21.99 36.26 -0.71
N ASN A 722 -22.21 37.10 0.32
CA ASN A 722 -21.72 36.80 1.66
C ASN A 722 -22.53 35.64 2.26
N LEU A 723 -21.81 34.64 2.73
CA LEU A 723 -22.37 33.50 3.43
C LEU A 723 -23.00 33.93 4.77
N LEU A 724 -24.25 33.50 4.99
CA LEU A 724 -25.03 33.78 6.19
C LEU A 724 -25.16 32.53 7.07
N VAL A 725 -25.52 31.40 6.46
CA VAL A 725 -25.81 30.14 7.17
C VAL A 725 -25.32 28.96 6.34
N ARG A 726 -24.86 27.90 7.01
CA ARG A 726 -24.69 26.56 6.42
C ARG A 726 -25.43 25.54 7.26
N GLY A 727 -25.87 24.45 6.65
CA GLY A 727 -26.47 23.33 7.36
C GLY A 727 -26.47 22.06 6.52
N LYS A 728 -27.04 21.01 7.10
CA LYS A 728 -27.18 19.71 6.44
C LYS A 728 -28.56 19.14 6.67
N PHE A 729 -29.01 18.28 5.75
CA PHE A 729 -30.20 17.46 5.91
C PHE A 729 -29.97 16.09 5.28
N GLN A 730 -30.70 15.09 5.74
CA GLN A 730 -30.62 13.72 5.23
C GLN A 730 -31.91 13.39 4.48
N VAL A 731 -31.77 12.79 3.30
CA VAL A 731 -32.86 12.15 2.56
C VAL A 731 -32.73 10.66 2.78
N VAL A 732 -33.82 10.01 3.20
CA VAL A 732 -33.92 8.57 3.43
C VAL A 732 -35.15 8.11 2.64
N ASP A 733 -34.96 7.19 1.69
CA ASP A 733 -36.05 6.44 1.05
C ASP A 733 -36.72 5.45 2.03
#